data_AF-A0AA88LBY4-F1
#
_entry.id   AF-A0AA88LBY4-F1
#
_cell.length_a   1.000
_cell.length_b   1.000
_cell.length_c   1.000
_cell.angle_alpha   90.00
_cell.angle_beta   90.00
_cell.angle_gamma   90.00
#
_symmetry.space_group_name_H-M   'P 1'
#
loop_
_entity.id
_entity.type
_entity.pdbx_description
1 polymer ?
#
loop_
_entity_poly.entity_id
_entity_poly.type
_entity_poly.pdbx_seq_one_letter_code
_entity_poly.pdbx_strand_id
1 'polypeptide(L)'
;MCSVNIHNVLVDFPFPPYPVQFAYMEKVIECLQKGENGLLESPTGTGKTLSILCSSLAWLTVRKAQVQSALLVNKEAASDFSKLLSNQLENAGGMSWGEPAPVLPKIIYASRTHSQLTQVIQELKRSKYNYLKVAVLGSRDQMCIHPEVSKETNSTVKLYMCMAKTSTRTCHYYNNVETVSVANEFTNGPVMDIEDLVKEGQKQKACPYFLSREMKKNADIIFMPYNYLLDPKIRKMHGVEIEGNIIIFDEAHNIEKICEESASVNLRSADLALAIDETNQVLKLYGKQDEESESSDVQITPQDFGPDELLILKGVLLDFEKVLDDIEIENKAKGLTREGRFIRELLLSARVQQGNYLTLLELLDKVIQYLSANSNSPFQRKGAGLQTFADLIKVVFAKNQVHFVEKMNRAYRTHFGIEESKSKSNRKVDEWLSKSDASSAKQVKTLNYWCFSPGFGMEDLIELKPRCIILTSGTLSPLDSFAAELHVPFPVTLENPHIIQEDQVLVAVLQLGPNKVALNSSYNNRSNPEYLTSLGKAIFYAAKVTPHGMLVFFPSYPVMKSCIEHWQNEGQWGEIMRIKPIYVEPQTKETFNTVMKDYYKAIDDPVHQGAIFMAVCRGKVSEGLDFINANGRTVVITGLPYPPLNDPRVILKKEYLEENRKAAKGKGLTGQDWYRLEAIRAVNQAIGRVIRHKEDYGAILFFDQRFGDPNIVNSLSSWVRKLVKRYDNPGKLIADMRMFFKHAADAHPVAGIPRLPVKEKSSFSDSGRNLPVATLGASGGLTSGNLVSARRKEVRPHISLGYEPSLDVSQYATNVKPVSPKPKSSLFENLNSISSNVIDFNNQRSDENSDLSISSQPFEPMVKKRKLQINMKYGQLNDSDVKPSSCTETVKEVKPNDYLMQVKTVLCRTNEYEKFKSVLKSYRSDKDISILFEALRNMFGTRHKNLVKGFRTFVFEKSKFDELCLQHGFV
;
A
#
# COMPACT_ATOMS: atom_id res chain seq x y z
N MET A 1 17.59 -31.91 6.45
CA MET A 1 18.43 -30.70 6.24
C MET A 1 19.68 -31.09 5.49
N CYS A 2 20.09 -30.29 4.51
CA CYS A 2 21.20 -30.57 3.60
C CYS A 2 22.14 -29.35 3.59
N SER A 3 23.46 -29.56 3.63
CA SER A 3 24.44 -28.47 3.54
C SER A 3 25.08 -28.53 2.16
N VAL A 4 25.10 -27.41 1.45
CA VAL A 4 25.61 -27.32 0.08
C VAL A 4 26.68 -26.24 0.01
N ASN A 5 27.83 -26.56 -0.57
CA ASN A 5 28.91 -25.60 -0.76
C ASN A 5 28.71 -24.84 -2.07
N ILE A 6 28.60 -23.51 -2.00
CA ILE A 6 28.39 -22.62 -3.14
C ILE A 6 29.40 -21.48 -3.05
N HIS A 7 30.32 -21.38 -4.02
CA HIS A 7 31.42 -20.40 -3.99
C HIS A 7 32.16 -20.34 -2.64
N ASN A 8 32.46 -21.51 -2.07
CA ASN A 8 33.10 -21.71 -0.77
C ASN A 8 32.28 -21.26 0.46
N VAL A 9 31.02 -20.89 0.28
CA VAL A 9 30.08 -20.66 1.37
C VAL A 9 29.28 -21.94 1.59
N LEU A 10 29.38 -22.51 2.80
CA LEU A 10 28.55 -23.65 3.19
C LEU A 10 27.14 -23.16 3.55
N VAL A 11 26.19 -23.41 2.66
CA VAL A 11 24.78 -23.04 2.85
C VAL A 11 24.02 -24.22 3.45
N ASP A 12 23.59 -24.08 4.70
CA ASP A 12 22.59 -24.95 5.30
C ASP A 12 21.20 -24.66 4.71
N PHE A 13 20.65 -25.60 3.95
CA PHE A 13 19.32 -25.53 3.36
C PHE A 13 18.37 -26.56 4.01
N PRO A 14 17.08 -26.25 4.21
CA PRO A 14 16.16 -27.16 4.92
C PRO A 14 16.00 -28.54 4.28
N PHE A 15 16.15 -28.63 2.95
CA PHE A 15 16.07 -29.85 2.13
C PHE A 15 17.14 -29.81 1.02
N PRO A 16 17.33 -30.87 0.21
CA PRO A 16 18.21 -30.79 -0.95
C PRO A 16 17.70 -29.74 -1.97
N PRO A 17 18.47 -28.68 -2.27
CA PRO A 17 17.99 -27.61 -3.13
C PRO A 17 17.80 -28.08 -4.58
N TYR A 18 16.77 -27.55 -5.24
CA TYR A 18 16.54 -27.78 -6.66
C TYR A 18 17.59 -27.05 -7.52
N PRO A 19 17.83 -27.47 -8.77
CA PRO A 19 18.80 -26.79 -9.66
C PRO A 19 18.55 -25.28 -9.78
N VAL A 20 17.28 -24.86 -9.90
CA VAL A 20 16.90 -23.44 -9.95
C VAL A 20 17.18 -22.69 -8.64
N GLN A 21 17.07 -23.37 -7.49
CA GLN A 21 17.41 -22.79 -6.19
C GLN A 21 18.92 -22.68 -6.00
N PHE A 22 19.67 -23.69 -6.46
CA PHE A 22 21.12 -23.66 -6.45
C PHE A 22 21.65 -22.48 -7.28
N ALA A 23 21.22 -22.34 -8.54
CA ALA A 23 21.60 -21.23 -9.41
C ALA A 23 21.20 -19.86 -8.81
N TYR A 24 20.05 -19.81 -8.13
CA TYR A 24 19.62 -18.61 -7.42
C TYR A 24 20.55 -18.25 -6.26
N MET A 25 20.87 -19.22 -5.40
CA MET A 25 21.78 -19.01 -4.26
C MET A 25 23.20 -18.65 -4.72
N GLU A 26 23.67 -19.24 -5.82
CA GLU A 26 24.96 -18.92 -6.46
C GLU A 26 25.05 -17.43 -6.85
N LYS A 27 24.01 -16.90 -7.51
CA LYS A 27 23.94 -15.49 -7.91
C LYS A 27 23.82 -14.54 -6.72
N VAL A 28 23.08 -14.92 -5.67
CA VAL A 28 23.03 -14.13 -4.43
C VAL A 28 24.42 -14.07 -3.79
N ILE A 29 25.11 -15.20 -3.65
CA ILE A 29 26.45 -15.24 -3.07
C ILE A 29 27.43 -14.44 -3.93
N GLU A 30 27.35 -14.52 -5.26
CA GLU A 30 28.14 -13.70 -6.18
C GLU A 30 27.97 -12.19 -5.90
N CYS A 31 26.73 -11.71 -5.75
CA CYS A 31 26.45 -10.31 -5.41
C CYS A 31 27.13 -9.89 -4.09
N LEU A 32 26.98 -10.72 -3.05
CA LEU A 32 27.48 -10.44 -1.70
C LEU A 32 29.02 -10.46 -1.64
N GLN A 33 29.64 -11.40 -2.37
CA GLN A 33 31.08 -11.54 -2.47
C GLN A 33 31.71 -10.37 -3.21
N LYS A 34 31.19 -10.03 -4.39
CA LYS A 34 31.70 -8.94 -5.22
C LYS A 34 31.31 -7.54 -4.72
N GLY A 35 30.26 -7.43 -3.90
CA GLY A 35 29.67 -6.13 -3.56
C GLY A 35 28.99 -5.48 -4.76
N GLU A 36 28.39 -6.30 -5.63
CA GLU A 36 27.71 -5.84 -6.84
C GLU A 36 26.20 -5.99 -6.70
N ASN A 37 25.45 -5.09 -7.35
CA ASN A 37 24.00 -5.14 -7.32
C ASN A 37 23.46 -6.30 -8.16
N GLY A 38 22.40 -6.93 -7.65
CA GLY A 38 21.75 -8.09 -8.28
C GLY A 38 20.32 -7.81 -8.72
N LEU A 39 19.94 -8.29 -9.90
CA LEU A 39 18.56 -8.29 -10.39
C LEU A 39 18.14 -9.73 -10.72
N LEU A 40 17.41 -10.34 -9.79
CA LEU A 40 17.14 -11.79 -9.79
C LEU A 40 15.65 -12.08 -9.97
N GLU A 41 15.28 -12.64 -11.10
CA GLU A 41 13.93 -13.15 -11.36
C GLU A 41 13.87 -14.66 -11.22
N SER A 42 12.86 -15.13 -10.50
CA SER A 42 12.53 -16.55 -10.46
C SER A 42 11.03 -16.76 -10.26
N PRO A 43 10.35 -17.68 -10.98
CA PRO A 43 8.90 -17.85 -10.87
C PRO A 43 8.40 -18.17 -9.45
N THR A 44 7.10 -17.99 -9.20
CA THR A 44 6.46 -18.40 -7.94
C THR A 44 6.61 -19.91 -7.72
N GLY A 45 6.66 -20.36 -6.46
CA GLY A 45 6.80 -21.78 -6.12
C GLY A 45 8.20 -22.40 -6.28
N THR A 46 9.19 -21.64 -6.77
CA THR A 46 10.59 -22.07 -6.87
C THR A 46 11.36 -21.97 -5.55
N GLY A 47 10.78 -21.38 -4.49
CA GLY A 47 11.44 -21.19 -3.19
C GLY A 47 12.41 -20.00 -3.14
N LYS A 48 12.12 -18.92 -3.86
CA LYS A 48 12.87 -17.65 -3.88
C LYS A 48 13.27 -17.17 -2.49
N THR A 49 12.27 -16.92 -1.64
CA THR A 49 12.43 -16.34 -0.30
C THR A 49 13.38 -17.18 0.55
N LEU A 50 13.23 -18.50 0.52
CA LEU A 50 14.13 -19.40 1.26
C LEU A 50 15.55 -19.40 0.67
N SER A 51 15.67 -19.40 -0.66
CA SER A 51 16.96 -19.37 -1.36
C SER A 51 17.75 -18.11 -1.01
N ILE A 52 17.14 -16.91 -1.17
CA ILE A 52 17.80 -15.63 -0.85
C ILE A 52 18.13 -15.51 0.64
N LEU A 53 17.24 -16.00 1.52
CA LEU A 53 17.44 -15.91 2.96
C LEU A 53 18.61 -16.81 3.39
N CYS A 54 18.58 -18.11 3.04
CA CYS A 54 19.61 -19.05 3.46
C CYS A 54 20.99 -18.69 2.90
N SER A 55 21.10 -18.30 1.63
CA SER A 55 22.40 -17.93 1.05
C SER A 55 22.97 -16.64 1.64
N SER A 56 22.12 -15.65 1.93
CA SER A 56 22.57 -14.38 2.54
C SER A 56 23.01 -14.57 3.98
N LEU A 57 22.26 -15.35 4.77
CA LEU A 57 22.61 -15.65 6.16
C LEU A 57 23.87 -16.53 6.24
N ALA A 58 24.01 -17.53 5.36
CA ALA A 58 25.22 -18.34 5.26
C ALA A 58 26.45 -17.46 5.01
N TRP A 59 26.39 -16.59 4.01
CA TRP A 59 27.47 -15.66 3.70
C TRP A 59 27.81 -14.75 4.88
N LEU A 60 26.80 -14.22 5.58
CA LEU A 60 27.00 -13.37 6.75
C LEU A 60 27.72 -14.11 7.88
N THR A 61 27.39 -15.39 8.12
CA THR A 61 28.04 -16.20 9.15
C THR A 61 29.52 -16.44 8.84
N VAL A 62 29.86 -16.73 7.58
CA VAL A 62 31.25 -16.85 7.13
C VAL A 62 31.97 -15.52 7.32
N ARG A 63 31.35 -14.40 6.93
CA ARG A 63 31.96 -13.07 7.05
C ARG A 63 32.22 -12.70 8.52
N LYS A 64 31.31 -13.04 9.43
CA LYS A 64 31.51 -12.87 10.87
C LYS A 64 32.71 -13.65 11.39
N ALA A 65 32.82 -14.93 11.01
CA ALA A 65 33.94 -15.77 11.41
C ALA A 65 35.29 -15.21 10.90
N GLN A 66 35.33 -14.74 9.64
CA GLN A 66 36.52 -14.09 9.07
C GLN A 66 36.94 -12.85 9.84
N VAL A 67 36.01 -11.93 10.13
CA VAL A 67 36.31 -10.70 10.88
C VAL A 67 36.77 -11.03 12.31
N GLN A 68 36.12 -11.98 12.97
CA GLN A 68 36.53 -12.43 14.30
C GLN A 68 37.93 -13.05 14.30
N SER A 69 38.26 -13.88 13.31
CA SER A 69 39.59 -14.46 13.16
C SER A 69 40.66 -13.38 12.94
N ALA A 70 40.40 -12.42 12.04
CA ALA A 70 41.32 -11.31 11.78
C ALA A 70 41.58 -10.44 13.03
N LEU A 71 40.56 -10.21 13.85
CA LEU A 71 40.70 -9.49 15.12
C LEU A 71 41.52 -10.25 16.17
N LEU A 72 41.45 -11.59 16.17
CA LEU A 72 42.25 -12.44 17.06
C LEU A 72 43.73 -12.49 16.64
N VAL A 73 44.02 -12.55 15.34
CA VAL A 73 45.38 -12.56 14.79
C VAL A 73 46.14 -11.27 15.13
N ASN A 74 45.45 -10.12 15.21
CA ASN A 74 46.07 -8.83 15.55
C ASN A 74 46.34 -8.62 17.06
N LYS A 75 45.84 -9.48 17.95
CA LYS A 75 45.95 -9.29 19.42
C LYS A 75 47.02 -10.16 20.09
N GLU A 76 47.46 -11.26 19.50
CA GLU A 76 48.49 -12.14 20.09
C GLU A 76 49.45 -12.68 19.03
N ALA A 77 50.73 -12.79 19.39
CA ALA A 77 51.74 -13.47 18.59
C ALA A 77 51.23 -14.88 18.20
N ALA A 78 51.13 -15.10 16.90
CA ALA A 78 50.42 -16.20 16.27
C ALA A 78 50.74 -17.59 16.85
N SER A 79 49.74 -18.24 17.43
CA SER A 79 49.72 -19.70 17.57
C SER A 79 49.47 -20.34 16.19
N ASP A 80 50.07 -21.51 15.93
CA ASP A 80 49.90 -22.24 14.66
C ASP A 80 48.43 -22.57 14.35
N PHE A 81 47.59 -22.68 15.38
CA PHE A 81 46.14 -22.87 15.25
C PHE A 81 45.45 -21.65 14.63
N SER A 82 45.82 -20.42 15.03
CA SER A 82 45.24 -19.19 14.48
C SER A 82 45.62 -19.00 13.01
N LYS A 83 46.85 -19.36 12.64
CA LYS A 83 47.30 -19.40 11.23
C LYS A 83 46.56 -20.46 10.43
N LEU A 84 46.36 -21.66 10.98
CA LEU A 84 45.67 -22.75 10.30
C LEU A 84 44.18 -22.45 10.11
N LEU A 85 43.53 -21.84 11.10
CA LEU A 85 42.15 -21.36 11.01
C LEU A 85 42.02 -20.21 10.01
N SER A 86 42.95 -19.25 10.01
CA SER A 86 42.97 -18.15 9.05
C SER A 86 43.17 -18.68 7.62
N ASN A 87 44.11 -19.61 7.41
CA ASN A 87 44.32 -20.27 6.13
C ASN A 87 43.08 -21.08 5.69
N GLN A 88 42.37 -21.75 6.60
CA GLN A 88 41.12 -22.45 6.28
C GLN A 88 39.98 -21.47 5.92
N LEU A 89 39.90 -20.32 6.60
CA LEU A 89 38.92 -19.27 6.31
C LEU A 89 39.24 -18.47 5.03
N GLU A 90 40.52 -18.30 4.71
CA GLU A 90 41.01 -17.73 3.44
C GLU A 90 40.74 -18.70 2.28
N ASN A 91 40.99 -20.00 2.47
CA ASN A 91 40.67 -21.04 1.49
C ASN A 91 39.15 -21.22 1.31
N ALA A 92 38.37 -21.09 2.39
CA ALA A 92 36.90 -21.03 2.33
C ALA A 92 36.37 -19.68 1.79
N GLY A 93 37.25 -18.71 1.57
CA GLY A 93 36.92 -17.36 1.13
C GLY A 93 37.33 -17.05 -0.31
N GLY A 94 37.68 -18.02 -1.15
CA GLY A 94 38.26 -17.85 -2.50
C GLY A 94 38.10 -16.47 -3.17
N MET A 95 39.25 -15.86 -3.48
CA MET A 95 39.54 -14.45 -3.83
C MET A 95 39.93 -13.62 -2.62
N SER A 96 41.14 -13.03 -2.69
CA SER A 96 41.63 -12.02 -1.74
C SER A 96 40.59 -10.93 -1.59
N TRP A 97 39.75 -11.05 -0.56
CA TRP A 97 38.86 -10.00 -0.13
C TRP A 97 39.72 -8.75 0.05
N GLY A 98 39.41 -7.65 -0.64
CA GLY A 98 40.02 -6.36 -0.31
C GLY A 98 39.98 -6.15 1.21
N GLU A 99 40.95 -5.40 1.74
CA GLU A 99 41.18 -5.24 3.19
C GLU A 99 39.87 -5.28 3.98
N PRO A 100 39.72 -6.18 4.97
CA PRO A 100 38.46 -6.33 5.67
C PRO A 100 38.08 -4.99 6.28
N ALA A 101 37.07 -4.34 5.69
CA ALA A 101 36.50 -3.14 6.26
C ALA A 101 36.16 -3.46 7.73
N PRO A 102 36.58 -2.61 8.68
CA PRO A 102 36.53 -2.94 10.11
C PRO A 102 35.10 -3.12 10.66
N VAL A 103 34.07 -2.87 9.86
CA VAL A 103 32.66 -2.95 10.22
C VAL A 103 32.00 -4.16 9.56
N LEU A 104 31.36 -5.00 10.38
CA LEU A 104 30.57 -6.13 9.92
C LEU A 104 29.28 -5.62 9.23
N PRO A 105 29.00 -6.00 7.97
CA PRO A 105 27.77 -5.60 7.30
C PRO A 105 26.54 -6.23 7.95
N LYS A 106 25.42 -5.50 7.96
CA LYS A 106 24.09 -6.01 8.31
C LYS A 106 23.28 -6.29 7.04
N ILE A 107 22.34 -7.22 7.13
CA ILE A 107 21.37 -7.48 6.06
C ILE A 107 20.10 -6.69 6.36
N ILE A 108 19.68 -5.84 5.43
CA ILE A 108 18.38 -5.18 5.46
C ILE A 108 17.47 -5.87 4.46
N TYR A 109 16.49 -6.62 4.96
CA TYR A 109 15.51 -7.31 4.16
C TYR A 109 14.21 -6.51 4.11
N ALA A 110 13.84 -6.08 2.91
CA ALA A 110 12.65 -5.29 2.69
C ALA A 110 11.64 -5.99 1.79
N SER A 111 10.36 -5.80 2.10
CA SER A 111 9.23 -6.33 1.33
C SER A 111 8.14 -5.26 1.24
N ARG A 112 7.16 -5.47 0.35
CA ARG A 112 6.06 -4.51 0.17
C ARG A 112 5.15 -4.38 1.39
N THR A 113 4.84 -5.47 2.08
CA THR A 113 3.94 -5.47 3.25
C THR A 113 4.51 -6.22 4.46
N HIS A 114 4.04 -5.85 5.65
CA HIS A 114 4.37 -6.56 6.88
C HIS A 114 3.93 -8.03 6.87
N SER A 115 2.80 -8.37 6.22
CA SER A 115 2.34 -9.76 6.13
C SER A 115 3.32 -10.66 5.36
N GLN A 116 3.97 -10.12 4.32
CA GLN A 116 5.04 -10.84 3.61
C GLN A 116 6.26 -11.01 4.50
N LEU A 117 6.67 -9.96 5.23
CA LEU A 117 7.78 -10.05 6.18
C LEU A 117 7.52 -11.12 7.26
N THR A 118 6.31 -11.20 7.78
CA THR A 118 5.92 -12.26 8.75
C THR A 118 6.13 -13.66 8.16
N GLN A 119 5.81 -13.88 6.87
CA GLN A 119 6.08 -15.16 6.20
C GLN A 119 7.59 -15.45 6.12
N VAL A 120 8.41 -14.46 5.76
CA VAL A 120 9.87 -14.63 5.71
C VAL A 120 10.46 -14.94 7.08
N ILE A 121 9.99 -14.27 8.13
CA ILE A 121 10.43 -14.51 9.52
C ILE A 121 10.06 -15.92 9.98
N GLN A 122 8.89 -16.44 9.58
CA GLN A 122 8.51 -17.83 9.87
C GLN A 122 9.43 -18.84 9.19
N GLU A 123 9.85 -18.58 7.95
CA GLU A 123 10.85 -19.41 7.27
C GLU A 123 12.23 -19.30 7.94
N LEU A 124 12.63 -18.12 8.41
CA LEU A 124 13.85 -17.93 9.20
C LEU A 124 13.82 -18.78 10.48
N LYS A 125 12.71 -18.70 11.25
CA LYS A 125 12.49 -19.48 12.49
C LYS A 125 12.66 -20.99 12.26
N ARG A 126 12.25 -21.50 11.08
CA ARG A 126 12.34 -22.92 10.68
C ARG A 126 13.72 -23.34 10.17
N SER A 127 14.58 -22.38 9.82
CA SER A 127 15.92 -22.63 9.28
C SER A 127 16.96 -22.90 10.39
N LYS A 128 18.15 -23.38 10.01
CA LYS A 128 19.29 -23.49 10.94
C LYS A 128 19.86 -22.14 11.38
N TYR A 129 19.44 -21.04 10.75
CA TYR A 129 19.93 -19.69 11.05
C TYR A 129 19.11 -18.95 12.11
N ASN A 130 18.22 -19.66 12.82
CA ASN A 130 17.35 -19.08 13.84
C ASN A 130 18.10 -18.54 15.08
N TYR A 131 19.41 -18.78 15.20
CA TYR A 131 20.28 -18.23 16.23
C TYR A 131 20.80 -16.82 15.91
N LEU A 132 20.62 -16.33 14.68
CA LEU A 132 21.05 -14.99 14.28
C LEU A 132 20.14 -13.92 14.89
N LYS A 133 20.71 -12.75 15.18
CA LYS A 133 19.99 -11.66 15.81
C LYS A 133 19.10 -10.95 14.80
N VAL A 134 17.80 -10.90 15.07
CA VAL A 134 16.80 -10.35 14.16
C VAL A 134 16.15 -9.11 14.77
N ALA A 135 15.94 -8.07 13.96
CA ALA A 135 15.06 -6.96 14.31
C ALA A 135 13.98 -6.77 13.25
N VAL A 136 12.79 -6.35 13.67
CA VAL A 136 11.67 -6.05 12.77
C VAL A 136 11.19 -4.64 13.06
N LEU A 137 11.27 -3.76 12.06
CA LEU A 137 10.76 -2.39 12.19
C LEU A 137 9.33 -2.33 11.68
N GLY A 138 8.45 -1.68 12.44
CA GLY A 138 7.06 -1.45 12.05
C GLY A 138 6.53 -0.12 12.57
N SER A 139 5.29 0.19 12.17
CA SER A 139 4.66 1.46 12.53
C SER A 139 4.09 1.43 13.95
N ARG A 140 3.86 2.63 14.50
CA ARG A 140 3.13 2.78 15.78
C ARG A 140 1.71 2.23 15.71
N ASP A 141 1.11 2.17 14.51
CA ASP A 141 -0.23 1.60 14.33
C ASP A 141 -0.28 0.11 14.65
N GLN A 142 0.82 -0.60 14.47
CA GLN A 142 0.91 -2.04 14.72
C GLN A 142 1.54 -2.36 16.08
N MET A 143 2.45 -1.52 16.56
CA MET A 143 3.29 -1.81 17.73
C MET A 143 2.90 -1.04 19.01
N CYS A 144 2.04 -0.02 18.94
CA CYS A 144 1.70 0.77 20.12
C CYS A 144 0.72 0.04 21.04
N ILE A 145 1.11 -0.11 22.31
CA ILE A 145 0.29 -0.73 23.37
C ILE A 145 -0.22 0.27 24.41
N HIS A 146 0.09 1.55 24.28
CA HIS A 146 -0.38 2.58 25.21
C HIS A 146 -1.89 2.83 24.99
N PRO A 147 -2.75 2.76 26.03
CA PRO A 147 -4.21 2.69 25.87
C PRO A 147 -4.86 3.90 25.18
N GLU A 148 -4.31 5.10 25.36
CA GLU A 148 -4.79 6.32 24.68
C GLU A 148 -4.25 6.46 23.25
N VAL A 149 -2.95 6.21 23.06
CA VAL A 149 -2.25 6.42 21.79
C VAL A 149 -2.63 5.34 20.77
N SER A 150 -2.83 4.09 21.19
CA SER A 150 -3.16 2.98 20.30
C SER A 150 -4.54 3.13 19.64
N LYS A 151 -5.48 3.78 20.33
CA LYS A 151 -6.86 4.03 19.85
C LYS A 151 -6.96 5.13 18.80
N GLU A 152 -5.97 5.99 18.70
CA GLU A 152 -5.95 7.04 17.69
C GLU A 152 -5.87 6.42 16.28
N THR A 153 -6.69 6.91 15.36
CA THR A 153 -6.77 6.37 13.99
C THR A 153 -5.87 7.13 13.03
N ASN A 154 -5.59 8.41 13.32
CA ASN A 154 -4.70 9.22 12.52
C ASN A 154 -3.23 8.98 12.92
N SER A 155 -2.44 8.40 12.01
CA SER A 155 -1.04 8.02 12.26
C SER A 155 -0.14 9.22 12.63
N THR A 156 -0.39 10.40 12.06
CA THR A 156 0.38 11.63 12.34
C THR A 156 0.12 12.11 13.77
N VAL A 157 -1.16 12.14 14.15
CA VAL A 157 -1.58 12.50 15.51
C VAL A 157 -1.02 11.53 16.53
N LYS A 158 -1.10 10.22 16.23
CA LYS A 158 -0.52 9.16 17.05
C LYS A 158 0.98 9.36 17.28
N LEU A 159 1.71 9.76 16.23
CA LEU A 159 3.14 10.07 16.32
C LEU A 159 3.39 11.22 17.30
N TYR A 160 2.65 12.33 17.21
CA TYR A 160 2.85 13.46 18.13
C TYR A 160 2.41 13.16 19.56
N MET A 161 1.28 12.47 19.76
CA MET A 161 0.87 12.03 21.10
C MET A 161 1.92 11.12 21.73
N CYS A 162 2.51 10.21 20.94
CA CYS A 162 3.63 9.38 21.37
C CYS A 162 4.83 10.26 21.75
N MET A 163 5.23 11.19 20.89
CA MET A 163 6.37 12.10 21.15
C MET A 163 6.17 12.92 22.42
N ALA A 164 5.01 13.55 22.59
CA ALA A 164 4.69 14.33 23.79
C ALA A 164 4.81 13.48 25.06
N LYS A 165 4.25 12.27 25.06
CA LYS A 165 4.34 11.36 26.22
C LYS A 165 5.76 10.82 26.46
N THR A 166 6.55 10.62 25.42
CA THR A 166 7.96 10.20 25.58
C THR A 166 8.84 11.33 26.08
N SER A 167 8.65 12.56 25.59
CA SER A 167 9.42 13.74 26.01
C SER A 167 9.10 14.14 27.46
N THR A 168 7.82 14.09 27.85
CA THR A 168 7.38 14.32 29.24
C THR A 168 7.61 13.13 30.17
N ARG A 169 8.18 12.03 29.65
CA ARG A 169 8.37 10.75 30.38
C ARG A 169 7.08 10.21 31.04
N THR A 170 5.91 10.54 30.51
CA THR A 170 4.61 10.07 31.01
C THR A 170 4.20 8.70 30.44
N CYS A 171 4.87 8.24 29.38
CA CYS A 171 4.64 6.90 28.83
C CYS A 171 5.35 5.81 29.66
N HIS A 172 4.60 5.12 30.53
CA HIS A 172 5.14 4.02 31.35
C HIS A 172 5.87 2.95 30.52
N TYR A 173 5.29 2.55 29.37
CA TYR A 173 5.89 1.54 28.50
C TYR A 173 7.22 1.97 27.90
N TYR A 174 7.39 3.24 27.54
CA TYR A 174 8.64 3.76 26.98
C TYR A 174 9.75 3.81 28.04
N ASN A 175 9.40 4.24 29.25
CA ASN A 175 10.36 4.39 30.34
C ASN A 175 11.01 3.04 30.74
N ASN A 176 10.31 1.92 30.55
CA ASN A 176 10.83 0.59 30.86
C ASN A 176 11.69 -0.02 29.74
N VAL A 177 11.79 0.60 28.55
CA VAL A 177 12.45 -0.01 27.38
C VAL A 177 13.92 -0.27 27.65
N GLU A 178 14.64 0.67 28.24
CA GLU A 178 16.08 0.55 28.50
C GLU A 178 16.41 -0.60 29.46
N THR A 179 15.59 -0.78 30.50
CA THR A 179 15.76 -1.89 31.45
C THR A 179 15.47 -3.24 30.79
N VAL A 180 14.42 -3.30 29.96
CA VAL A 180 13.98 -4.55 29.33
C VAL A 180 14.83 -4.93 28.11
N SER A 181 15.39 -3.96 27.38
CA SER A 181 16.22 -4.25 26.20
C SER A 181 17.53 -4.96 26.52
N VAL A 182 18.02 -4.80 27.75
CA VAL A 182 19.25 -5.45 28.26
C VAL A 182 18.95 -6.84 28.85
N ALA A 183 17.68 -7.18 29.07
CA ALA A 183 17.30 -8.49 29.58
C ALA A 183 17.70 -9.63 28.60
N ASN A 184 18.17 -10.75 29.16
CA ASN A 184 18.62 -11.91 28.39
C ASN A 184 17.54 -12.46 27.42
N GLU A 185 16.27 -12.28 27.76
CA GLU A 185 15.12 -12.74 26.96
C GLU A 185 15.00 -12.03 25.60
N PHE A 186 15.50 -10.80 25.46
CA PHE A 186 15.47 -10.05 24.19
C PHE A 186 16.79 -10.07 23.42
N THR A 187 17.90 -10.31 24.13
CA THR A 187 19.24 -10.37 23.54
C THR A 187 19.63 -11.76 23.05
N ASN A 188 19.13 -12.81 23.71
CA ASN A 188 19.39 -14.22 23.41
C ASN A 188 18.10 -15.05 23.23
N GLY A 189 16.94 -14.39 23.15
CA GLY A 189 15.65 -15.05 22.95
C GLY A 189 15.40 -15.53 21.52
N PRO A 190 14.26 -16.20 21.29
CA PRO A 190 13.86 -16.63 19.96
C PRO A 190 13.64 -15.42 19.03
N VAL A 191 13.76 -15.67 17.72
CA VAL A 191 13.40 -14.69 16.69
C VAL A 191 11.95 -14.26 16.87
N MET A 192 11.69 -12.95 16.94
CA MET A 192 10.35 -12.39 17.13
C MET A 192 9.88 -11.63 15.88
N ASP A 193 8.61 -11.82 15.51
CA ASP A 193 7.90 -10.95 14.57
C ASP A 193 7.17 -9.80 15.29
N ILE A 194 6.36 -9.02 14.56
CA ILE A 194 5.65 -7.87 15.14
C ILE A 194 4.65 -8.33 16.20
N GLU A 195 3.89 -9.37 15.91
CA GLU A 195 2.88 -9.92 16.80
C GLU A 195 3.51 -10.47 18.09
N ASP A 196 4.65 -11.16 17.97
CA ASP A 196 5.42 -11.66 19.12
C ASP A 196 5.99 -10.50 19.95
N LEU A 197 6.57 -9.48 19.31
CA LEU A 197 7.08 -8.28 20.00
C LEU A 197 5.98 -7.54 20.78
N VAL A 198 4.78 -7.46 20.22
CA VAL A 198 3.63 -6.83 20.90
C VAL A 198 3.21 -7.64 22.12
N LYS A 199 3.11 -8.97 22.00
CA LYS A 199 2.76 -9.85 23.12
C LYS A 199 3.80 -9.78 24.24
N GLU A 200 5.09 -9.85 23.90
CA GLU A 200 6.16 -9.79 24.90
C GLU A 200 6.27 -8.40 25.52
N GLY A 201 6.11 -7.32 24.74
CA GLY A 201 6.08 -5.97 25.29
C GLY A 201 4.89 -5.72 26.23
N GLN A 202 3.73 -6.36 26.00
CA GLN A 202 2.61 -6.34 26.94
C GLN A 202 2.96 -7.07 28.24
N LYS A 203 3.56 -8.26 28.15
CA LYS A 203 3.98 -9.07 29.30
C LYS A 203 5.02 -8.36 30.16
N GLN A 204 6.02 -7.75 29.53
CA GLN A 204 7.15 -7.08 30.18
C GLN A 204 6.89 -5.60 30.47
N LYS A 205 5.69 -5.09 30.12
CA LYS A 205 5.31 -3.67 30.23
C LYS A 205 6.34 -2.72 29.58
N ALA A 206 6.88 -3.11 28.43
CA ALA A 206 7.83 -2.33 27.64
C ALA A 206 7.27 -1.99 26.26
N CYS A 207 7.63 -0.84 25.71
CA CYS A 207 7.11 -0.37 24.43
C CYS A 207 7.70 -1.19 23.26
N PRO A 208 6.91 -1.98 22.51
CA PRO A 208 7.42 -2.80 21.40
C PRO A 208 8.08 -1.96 20.30
N TYR A 209 7.51 -0.79 20.01
CA TYR A 209 8.03 0.12 18.99
C TYR A 209 9.47 0.55 19.27
N PHE A 210 9.76 1.02 20.47
CA PHE A 210 11.12 1.45 20.83
C PHE A 210 12.04 0.27 21.10
N LEU A 211 11.52 -0.85 21.62
CA LEU A 211 12.29 -2.08 21.80
C LEU A 211 12.85 -2.61 20.47
N SER A 212 12.05 -2.60 19.41
CA SER A 212 12.51 -2.99 18.07
C SER A 212 13.69 -2.14 17.56
N ARG A 213 13.74 -0.86 17.95
CA ARG A 213 14.82 0.07 17.58
C ARG A 213 16.10 -0.20 18.36
N GLU A 214 15.98 -0.62 19.62
CA GLU A 214 17.13 -1.08 20.40
C GLU A 214 17.68 -2.40 19.85
N MET A 215 16.81 -3.36 19.52
CA MET A 215 17.21 -4.63 18.90
C MET A 215 17.95 -4.43 17.58
N LYS A 216 17.52 -3.46 16.76
CA LYS A 216 18.17 -3.09 15.49
C LYS A 216 19.66 -2.75 15.64
N LYS A 217 20.09 -2.19 16.78
CA LYS A 217 21.50 -1.82 17.01
C LYS A 217 22.41 -3.04 16.93
N ASN A 218 21.96 -4.16 17.48
CA ASN A 218 22.72 -5.42 17.58
C ASN A 218 22.24 -6.51 16.61
N ALA A 219 21.35 -6.17 15.67
CA ALA A 219 20.77 -7.12 14.73
C ALA A 219 21.73 -7.45 13.58
N ASP A 220 21.67 -8.71 13.14
CA ASP A 220 22.34 -9.25 11.96
C ASP A 220 21.51 -9.05 10.71
N ILE A 221 20.19 -9.23 10.87
CA ILE A 221 19.19 -9.00 9.83
C ILE A 221 18.06 -8.11 10.35
N ILE A 222 17.66 -7.13 9.55
CA ILE A 222 16.61 -6.17 9.86
C ILE A 222 15.51 -6.30 8.81
N PHE A 223 14.30 -6.63 9.24
CA PHE A 223 13.11 -6.67 8.38
C PHE A 223 12.35 -5.35 8.44
N MET A 224 12.03 -4.76 7.29
CA MET A 224 11.25 -3.52 7.21
C MET A 224 10.49 -3.38 5.88
N PRO A 225 9.42 -2.58 5.80
CA PRO A 225 8.78 -2.31 4.52
C PRO A 225 9.61 -1.38 3.62
N TYR A 226 9.38 -1.42 2.30
CA TYR A 226 10.13 -0.61 1.31
C TYR A 226 10.19 0.89 1.60
N ASN A 227 9.09 1.48 2.08
CA ASN A 227 9.03 2.91 2.35
C ASN A 227 10.01 3.35 3.45
N TYR A 228 10.47 2.44 4.32
CA TYR A 228 11.47 2.77 5.35
C TYR A 228 12.88 2.94 4.74
N LEU A 229 13.10 2.36 3.56
CA LEU A 229 14.32 2.52 2.78
C LEU A 229 14.21 3.67 1.80
N LEU A 230 13.13 3.74 1.02
CA LEU A 230 13.04 4.66 -0.11
C LEU A 230 12.69 6.09 0.29
N ASP A 231 11.89 6.29 1.33
CA ASP A 231 11.55 7.63 1.83
C ASP A 231 12.67 8.16 2.76
N PRO A 232 13.38 9.24 2.38
CA PRO A 232 14.47 9.78 3.19
C PRO A 232 14.03 10.26 4.59
N LYS A 233 12.80 10.77 4.73
CA LYS A 233 12.23 11.26 6.00
C LYS A 233 12.03 10.08 6.96
N ILE A 234 11.43 9.00 6.47
CA ILE A 234 11.19 7.78 7.28
C ILE A 234 12.53 7.11 7.62
N ARG A 235 13.43 6.99 6.64
CA ARG A 235 14.77 6.40 6.82
C ARG A 235 15.55 7.10 7.93
N LYS A 236 15.58 8.45 7.92
CA LYS A 236 16.22 9.26 8.96
C LYS A 236 15.53 9.11 10.32
N MET A 237 14.20 9.12 10.36
CA MET A 237 13.43 8.97 11.60
C MET A 237 13.70 7.62 12.31
N HIS A 238 13.84 6.55 11.54
CA HIS A 238 14.14 5.22 12.05
C HIS A 238 15.65 4.95 12.23
N GLY A 239 16.51 5.89 11.82
CA GLY A 239 17.96 5.79 11.89
C GLY A 239 18.50 4.58 11.14
N VAL A 240 17.96 4.28 9.96
CA VAL A 240 18.40 3.13 9.17
C VAL A 240 19.74 3.48 8.51
N GLU A 241 20.79 2.76 8.91
CA GLU A 241 22.15 2.90 8.39
C GLU A 241 22.28 2.09 7.10
N ILE A 242 22.65 2.77 6.00
CA ILE A 242 22.76 2.15 4.68
C ILE A 242 24.21 1.84 4.29
N GLU A 243 25.14 2.71 4.70
CA GLU A 243 26.55 2.61 4.33
C GLU A 243 27.16 1.25 4.71
N GLY A 244 27.77 0.58 3.73
CA GLY A 244 28.41 -0.72 3.91
C GLY A 244 27.45 -1.90 4.18
N ASN A 245 26.14 -1.67 4.27
CA ASN A 245 25.14 -2.71 4.53
C ASN A 245 24.57 -3.30 3.23
N ILE A 246 23.98 -4.49 3.35
CA ILE A 246 23.35 -5.22 2.23
C ILE A 246 21.86 -4.89 2.23
N ILE A 247 21.32 -4.55 1.06
CA ILE A 247 19.88 -4.29 0.91
C ILE A 247 19.26 -5.35 0.00
N ILE A 248 18.20 -5.99 0.48
CA ILE A 248 17.41 -6.96 -0.29
C ILE A 248 15.99 -6.43 -0.41
N PHE A 249 15.49 -6.26 -1.64
CA PHE A 249 14.09 -5.97 -1.92
C PHE A 249 13.42 -7.23 -2.47
N ASP A 250 12.49 -7.81 -1.71
CA ASP A 250 11.70 -8.98 -2.10
C ASP A 250 10.28 -8.64 -2.52
N GLU A 251 9.83 -9.21 -3.64
CA GLU A 251 8.66 -8.78 -4.41
C GLU A 251 8.83 -7.35 -4.99
N ALA A 252 10.00 -7.09 -5.59
CA ALA A 252 10.43 -5.78 -6.10
C ALA A 252 9.66 -5.25 -7.34
N HIS A 253 8.61 -5.94 -7.81
CA HIS A 253 7.84 -5.53 -9.01
C HIS A 253 7.06 -4.21 -8.83
N ASN A 254 6.95 -3.68 -7.60
CA ASN A 254 6.34 -2.37 -7.33
C ASN A 254 7.36 -1.27 -7.02
N ILE A 255 8.66 -1.56 -7.05
CA ILE A 255 9.68 -0.59 -6.58
C ILE A 255 9.63 0.70 -7.40
N GLU A 256 9.45 0.62 -8.72
CA GLU A 256 9.32 1.77 -9.63
C GLU A 256 8.23 2.73 -9.13
N LYS A 257 7.03 2.20 -8.91
CA LYS A 257 5.88 2.97 -8.45
C LYS A 257 6.11 3.58 -7.07
N ILE A 258 6.75 2.87 -6.15
CA ILE A 258 7.00 3.36 -4.78
C ILE A 258 8.04 4.48 -4.80
N CYS A 259 9.08 4.38 -5.63
CA CYS A 259 10.04 5.47 -5.85
C CYS A 259 9.33 6.71 -6.39
N GLU A 260 8.52 6.58 -7.44
CA GLU A 260 7.75 7.67 -8.02
C GLU A 260 6.80 8.32 -7.01
N GLU A 261 6.08 7.51 -6.22
CA GLU A 261 5.16 7.99 -5.19
C GLU A 261 5.88 8.73 -4.06
N SER A 262 7.01 8.20 -3.58
CA SER A 262 7.80 8.84 -2.52
C SER A 262 8.37 10.20 -2.94
N ALA A 263 8.61 10.38 -4.24
CA ALA A 263 9.11 11.61 -4.83
C ALA A 263 7.99 12.55 -5.33
N SER A 264 6.71 12.18 -5.19
CA SER A 264 5.56 12.95 -5.66
C SER A 264 4.79 13.59 -4.51
N VAL A 265 4.13 14.73 -4.76
CA VAL A 265 3.26 15.41 -3.78
C VAL A 265 1.92 15.77 -4.41
N ASN A 266 0.85 15.67 -3.62
CA ASN A 266 -0.47 16.19 -3.95
C ASN A 266 -0.90 17.17 -2.86
N LEU A 267 -1.39 18.34 -3.28
CA LEU A 267 -1.95 19.37 -2.42
C LEU A 267 -3.33 19.77 -2.93
N ARG A 268 -4.36 19.66 -2.11
CA ARG A 268 -5.71 20.13 -2.45
C ARG A 268 -5.92 21.55 -1.92
N SER A 269 -6.80 22.32 -2.55
CA SER A 269 -7.23 23.62 -2.02
C SER A 269 -7.77 23.52 -0.59
N ALA A 270 -8.41 22.39 -0.26
CA ALA A 270 -8.86 22.11 1.10
C ALA A 270 -7.71 21.94 2.10
N ASP A 271 -6.60 21.33 1.71
CA ASP A 271 -5.43 21.14 2.60
C ASP A 271 -4.75 22.49 2.88
N LEU A 272 -4.70 23.37 1.87
CA LEU A 272 -4.17 24.73 2.04
C LEU A 272 -5.09 25.61 2.90
N ALA A 273 -6.40 25.55 2.69
CA ALA A 273 -7.37 26.24 3.53
C ALA A 273 -7.27 25.77 5.01
N LEU A 274 -7.04 24.47 5.22
CA LEU A 274 -6.77 23.92 6.55
C LEU A 274 -5.46 24.48 7.14
N ALA A 275 -4.39 24.61 6.35
CA ALA A 275 -3.13 25.20 6.81
C ALA A 275 -3.30 26.66 7.27
N ILE A 276 -4.10 27.45 6.54
CA ILE A 276 -4.41 28.84 6.87
C ILE A 276 -5.24 28.91 8.16
N ASP A 277 -6.26 28.07 8.30
CA ASP A 277 -7.08 27.97 9.51
C ASP A 277 -6.25 27.56 10.74
N GLU A 278 -5.35 26.59 10.59
CA GLU A 278 -4.40 26.14 11.61
C GLU A 278 -3.50 27.29 12.06
N THR A 279 -2.94 28.06 11.13
CA THR A 279 -2.11 29.24 11.45
C THR A 279 -2.92 30.33 12.16
N ASN A 280 -4.16 30.58 11.73
CA ASN A 280 -5.07 31.53 12.38
C ASN A 280 -5.44 31.12 13.81
N GLN A 281 -5.61 29.82 14.05
CA GLN A 281 -5.89 29.31 15.38
C GLN A 281 -4.73 29.61 16.33
N VAL A 282 -3.48 29.39 15.90
CA VAL A 282 -2.30 29.71 16.71
C VAL A 282 -2.24 31.22 16.98
N LEU A 283 -2.43 32.06 15.96
CA LEU A 283 -2.49 33.53 16.13
C LEU A 283 -3.57 33.99 17.13
N LYS A 284 -4.73 33.34 17.15
CA LYS A 284 -5.80 33.65 18.12
C LYS A 284 -5.42 33.25 19.54
N LEU A 285 -4.58 32.23 19.73
CA LEU A 285 -4.10 31.85 21.05
C LEU A 285 -3.10 32.88 21.58
N TYR A 286 -2.24 33.44 20.72
CA TYR A 286 -1.38 34.59 21.10
C TYR A 286 -2.20 35.77 21.59
N GLY A 287 -3.25 36.17 20.83
CA GLY A 287 -4.09 37.30 21.22
C GLY A 287 -4.88 37.12 22.52
N LYS A 288 -5.02 35.88 23.02
CA LYS A 288 -5.66 35.60 24.32
C LYS A 288 -4.68 35.55 25.48
N GLN A 289 -3.42 35.16 25.23
CA GLN A 289 -2.38 35.14 26.26
C GLN A 289 -2.04 36.56 26.75
N ASP A 290 -2.12 37.56 25.87
CA ASP A 290 -1.94 38.97 26.23
C ASP A 290 -3.10 39.54 27.09
N GLU A 291 -4.29 38.93 27.07
CA GLU A 291 -5.47 39.38 27.83
C GLU A 291 -5.66 38.64 29.17
N GLU A 292 -5.14 37.41 29.34
CA GLU A 292 -5.37 36.55 30.52
C GLU A 292 -4.14 36.36 31.44
N SER A 293 -3.20 37.31 31.42
CA SER A 293 -1.96 37.28 32.23
C SER A 293 -2.15 37.42 33.76
N GLU A 294 -3.32 37.12 34.33
CA GLU A 294 -3.54 37.16 35.79
C GLU A 294 -4.08 35.89 36.46
N SER A 295 -4.46 34.81 35.76
CA SER A 295 -4.73 33.54 36.48
C SER A 295 -4.88 32.31 35.58
N SER A 296 -3.87 31.43 35.54
CA SER A 296 -4.00 29.97 35.76
C SER A 296 -2.74 29.19 35.37
N ASP A 297 -2.36 28.24 36.23
CA ASP A 297 -1.29 27.24 36.05
C ASP A 297 -1.62 26.24 34.92
N VAL A 298 -1.61 26.68 33.66
CA VAL A 298 -1.60 25.77 32.52
C VAL A 298 -0.14 25.61 32.08
N GLN A 299 0.40 24.39 32.24
CA GLN A 299 1.72 24.02 31.70
C GLN A 299 1.69 24.08 30.17
N ILE A 300 1.98 25.26 29.60
CA ILE A 300 2.15 25.47 28.17
C ILE A 300 3.62 25.19 27.84
N THR A 301 3.88 24.33 26.86
CA THR A 301 5.22 24.13 26.30
C THR A 301 5.79 25.46 25.82
N PRO A 302 7.07 25.79 26.09
CA PRO A 302 7.71 27.01 25.60
C PRO A 302 7.50 27.19 24.09
N GLN A 303 7.15 28.41 23.68
CA GLN A 303 6.92 28.76 22.27
C GLN A 303 8.24 29.27 21.66
N ASP A 304 8.77 28.55 20.67
CA ASP A 304 10.05 28.87 19.99
C ASP A 304 9.86 29.75 18.72
N PHE A 305 8.75 30.47 18.62
CA PHE A 305 8.40 31.32 17.46
C PHE A 305 7.56 32.53 17.88
N GLY A 306 7.63 33.61 17.09
CA GLY A 306 6.96 34.89 17.37
C GLY A 306 5.66 35.12 16.56
N PRO A 307 4.81 36.08 16.97
CA PRO A 307 3.60 36.44 16.22
C PRO A 307 3.91 36.99 14.82
N ASP A 308 5.02 37.71 14.65
CA ASP A 308 5.46 38.23 13.35
C ASP A 308 5.81 37.12 12.36
N GLU A 309 6.46 36.05 12.84
CA GLU A 309 6.79 34.87 12.02
C GLU A 309 5.50 34.15 11.55
N LEU A 310 4.49 34.06 12.43
CA LEU A 310 3.18 33.50 12.07
C LEU A 310 2.42 34.35 11.05
N LEU A 311 2.55 35.68 11.12
CA LEU A 311 1.98 36.59 10.12
C LEU A 311 2.67 36.43 8.76
N ILE A 312 3.99 36.23 8.74
CA ILE A 312 4.75 35.91 7.53
C ILE A 312 4.27 34.59 6.94
N LEU A 313 4.17 33.53 7.76
CA LEU A 313 3.68 32.22 7.33
C LEU A 313 2.27 32.31 6.75
N LYS A 314 1.36 33.01 7.44
CA LYS A 314 0.00 33.24 6.94
C LYS A 314 0.00 34.00 5.62
N GLY A 315 0.84 35.02 5.47
CA GLY A 315 1.02 35.76 4.22
C GLY A 315 1.45 34.87 3.07
N VAL A 316 2.44 34.00 3.28
CA VAL A 316 2.90 33.01 2.29
C VAL A 316 1.77 32.07 1.87
N LEU A 317 1.01 31.52 2.83
CA LEU A 317 -0.09 30.60 2.53
C LEU A 317 -1.22 31.27 1.75
N LEU A 318 -1.57 32.52 2.07
CA LEU A 318 -2.59 33.30 1.36
C LEU A 318 -2.14 33.71 -0.05
N ASP A 319 -0.89 34.14 -0.20
CA ASP A 319 -0.31 34.48 -1.51
C ASP A 319 -0.31 33.21 -2.40
N PHE A 320 0.03 32.05 -1.83
CA PHE A 320 -0.02 30.78 -2.56
C PHE A 320 -1.44 30.34 -2.90
N GLU A 321 -2.42 30.50 -2.00
CA GLU A 321 -3.83 30.19 -2.27
C GLU A 321 -4.34 31.03 -3.45
N LYS A 322 -4.05 32.34 -3.43
CA LYS A 322 -4.43 33.25 -4.51
C LYS A 322 -3.84 32.82 -5.84
N VAL A 323 -2.55 32.50 -5.87
CA VAL A 323 -1.86 32.03 -7.09
C VAL A 323 -2.50 30.75 -7.63
N LEU A 324 -2.93 29.81 -6.77
CA LEU A 324 -3.63 28.60 -7.21
C LEU A 324 -5.06 28.88 -7.71
N ASP A 325 -5.75 29.84 -7.10
CA ASP A 325 -7.09 30.26 -7.51
C ASP A 325 -7.09 30.93 -8.89
N ASP A 326 -6.04 31.69 -9.21
CA ASP A 326 -5.88 32.39 -10.49
C ASP A 326 -5.59 31.42 -11.67
N ILE A 327 -5.25 30.15 -11.41
CA ILE A 327 -5.00 29.16 -12.47
C ILE A 327 -6.32 28.73 -13.12
N GLU A 328 -6.51 29.11 -14.38
CA GLU A 328 -7.68 28.71 -15.18
C GLU A 328 -7.52 27.29 -15.75
N ILE A 329 -8.54 26.46 -15.57
CA ILE A 329 -8.59 25.08 -16.09
C ILE A 329 -9.72 25.02 -17.13
N GLU A 330 -9.36 25.14 -18.41
CA GLU A 330 -10.31 25.16 -19.53
C GLU A 330 -11.09 23.83 -19.65
N ASN A 331 -10.38 22.69 -19.54
CA ASN A 331 -10.97 21.36 -19.66
C ASN A 331 -10.93 20.63 -18.31
N LYS A 332 -12.07 20.57 -17.62
CA LYS A 332 -12.20 19.92 -16.31
C LYS A 332 -11.79 18.44 -16.30
N ALA A 333 -12.05 17.72 -17.38
CA ALA A 333 -11.76 16.29 -17.48
C ALA A 333 -10.27 16.00 -17.74
N LYS A 334 -9.58 16.87 -18.50
CA LYS A 334 -8.16 16.72 -18.82
C LYS A 334 -7.25 17.38 -17.79
N GLY A 335 -7.74 18.40 -17.09
CA GLY A 335 -6.93 19.27 -16.23
C GLY A 335 -5.95 20.14 -17.04
N LEU A 336 -5.09 20.86 -16.32
CA LEU A 336 -3.99 21.67 -16.89
C LEU A 336 -2.65 21.08 -16.47
N THR A 337 -1.77 20.78 -17.42
CA THR A 337 -0.41 20.30 -17.12
C THR A 337 0.62 21.32 -17.57
N ARG A 338 1.61 21.58 -16.71
CA ARG A 338 2.80 22.40 -16.95
C ARG A 338 4.06 21.59 -16.67
N GLU A 339 5.20 22.10 -17.14
CA GLU A 339 6.51 21.50 -16.89
C GLU A 339 6.87 21.45 -15.39
N GLY A 340 7.84 20.62 -15.03
CA GLY A 340 8.29 20.44 -13.65
C GLY A 340 8.83 21.72 -12.99
N ARG A 341 9.36 22.69 -13.75
CA ARG A 341 9.86 23.98 -13.20
C ARG A 341 8.75 24.91 -12.71
N PHE A 342 7.54 24.79 -13.25
CA PHE A 342 6.45 25.74 -12.99
C PHE A 342 6.10 25.82 -11.50
N ILE A 343 6.26 24.72 -10.75
CA ILE A 343 6.02 24.74 -9.30
C ILE A 343 6.94 25.71 -8.55
N ARG A 344 8.17 25.90 -9.02
CA ARG A 344 9.12 26.85 -8.42
C ARG A 344 8.72 28.28 -8.72
N GLU A 345 8.18 28.54 -9.92
CA GLU A 345 7.62 29.85 -10.29
C GLU A 345 6.40 30.19 -9.41
N LEU A 346 5.51 29.22 -9.18
CA LEU A 346 4.36 29.38 -8.27
C LEU A 346 4.80 29.68 -6.83
N LEU A 347 5.75 28.91 -6.31
CA LEU A 347 6.29 29.12 -4.95
C LEU A 347 6.99 30.47 -4.84
N LEU A 348 7.72 30.90 -5.87
CA LEU A 348 8.34 32.22 -5.92
C LEU A 348 7.32 33.35 -5.87
N SER A 349 6.18 33.22 -6.58
CA SER A 349 5.07 34.18 -6.49
C SER A 349 4.45 34.25 -5.09
N ALA A 350 4.56 33.18 -4.30
CA ALA A 350 4.18 33.13 -2.88
C ALA A 350 5.34 33.45 -1.92
N ARG A 351 6.43 34.05 -2.40
CA ARG A 351 7.63 34.44 -1.63
C ARG A 351 8.43 33.26 -1.05
N VAL A 352 8.25 32.04 -1.58
CA VAL A 352 9.04 30.87 -1.22
C VAL A 352 10.13 30.67 -2.27
N GLN A 353 11.38 30.82 -1.86
CA GLN A 353 12.54 30.78 -2.73
C GLN A 353 13.71 30.01 -2.11
N GLN A 354 14.74 29.80 -2.92
CA GLN A 354 15.94 29.05 -2.53
C GLN A 354 16.63 29.59 -1.27
N GLY A 355 16.57 30.90 -1.01
CA GLY A 355 17.21 31.53 0.13
C GLY A 355 16.44 31.42 1.46
N ASN A 356 15.14 31.13 1.45
CA ASN A 356 14.30 31.20 2.66
C ASN A 356 13.51 29.92 2.98
N TYR A 357 13.48 28.93 2.08
CA TYR A 357 12.66 27.73 2.28
C TYR A 357 13.06 26.93 3.53
N LEU A 358 14.34 26.89 3.92
CA LEU A 358 14.79 26.18 5.12
C LEU A 358 14.22 26.82 6.39
N THR A 359 14.31 28.14 6.52
CA THR A 359 13.73 28.88 7.64
C THR A 359 12.21 28.71 7.70
N LEU A 360 11.54 28.71 6.55
CA LEU A 360 10.11 28.44 6.48
C LEU A 360 9.76 27.01 6.92
N LEU A 361 10.56 26.01 6.53
CA LEU A 361 10.37 24.63 6.97
C LEU A 361 10.59 24.46 8.47
N GLU A 362 11.59 25.13 9.04
CA GLU A 362 11.83 25.13 10.49
C GLU A 362 10.65 25.75 11.24
N LEU A 363 10.12 26.88 10.76
CA LEU A 363 8.94 27.52 11.33
C LEU A 363 7.71 26.60 11.23
N LEU A 364 7.46 25.99 10.06
CA LEU A 364 6.38 25.03 9.87
C LEU A 364 6.50 23.86 10.86
N ASP A 365 7.68 23.26 10.98
CA ASP A 365 7.90 22.13 11.88
C ASP A 365 7.67 22.53 13.36
N LYS A 366 8.07 23.74 13.78
CA LYS A 366 7.79 24.28 15.13
C LYS A 366 6.29 24.49 15.39
N VAL A 367 5.57 25.12 14.44
CA VAL A 367 4.12 25.39 14.57
C VAL A 367 3.32 24.10 14.61
N ILE A 368 3.68 23.12 13.77
CA ILE A 368 3.05 21.80 13.77
C ILE A 368 3.27 21.08 15.11
N GLN A 369 4.50 21.15 15.66
CA GLN A 369 4.79 20.57 16.98
C GLN A 369 3.95 21.23 18.09
N TYR A 370 3.82 22.56 18.08
CA TYR A 370 3.01 23.30 19.06
C TYR A 370 1.52 22.93 18.98
N LEU A 371 0.94 22.94 17.77
CA LEU A 371 -0.45 22.55 17.55
C LEU A 371 -0.72 21.12 18.03
N SER A 372 0.23 20.23 17.77
CA SER A 372 0.08 18.83 18.16
C SER A 372 0.19 18.63 19.67
N ALA A 373 1.10 19.34 20.35
CA ALA A 373 1.29 19.27 21.80
C ALA A 373 0.09 19.83 22.59
N ASN A 374 -0.55 20.90 22.10
CA ASN A 374 -1.65 21.58 22.79
C ASN A 374 -3.05 21.10 22.37
N SER A 375 -3.13 20.06 21.53
CA SER A 375 -4.41 19.50 21.06
C SER A 375 -4.98 18.47 22.05
N ASN A 376 -5.82 18.93 22.97
CA ASN A 376 -6.45 18.08 23.99
C ASN A 376 -7.77 17.43 23.52
N SER A 377 -8.28 17.80 22.34
CA SER A 377 -9.55 17.29 21.79
C SER A 377 -9.36 16.64 20.41
N PRO A 378 -10.07 15.54 20.10
CA PRO A 378 -10.09 14.95 18.76
C PRO A 378 -10.65 15.90 17.69
N PHE A 379 -11.36 16.95 18.08
CA PHE A 379 -11.90 17.97 17.17
C PHE A 379 -10.97 19.17 16.95
N GLN A 380 -9.88 19.29 17.72
CA GLN A 380 -8.89 20.35 17.52
C GLN A 380 -7.96 20.01 16.35
N ARG A 381 -7.53 21.04 15.61
CA ARG A 381 -6.59 20.89 14.50
C ARG A 381 -5.21 20.52 15.03
N LYS A 382 -4.48 19.72 14.24
CA LYS A 382 -3.21 19.09 14.66
C LYS A 382 -2.07 19.32 13.63
N GLY A 383 -2.16 20.39 12.84
CA GLY A 383 -1.12 20.79 11.87
C GLY A 383 -1.10 19.97 10.58
N ALA A 384 -2.19 19.31 10.20
CA ALA A 384 -2.21 18.42 9.04
C ALA A 384 -2.13 19.19 7.70
N GLY A 385 -2.76 20.36 7.63
CA GLY A 385 -2.67 21.23 6.45
C GLY A 385 -1.27 21.77 6.29
N LEU A 386 -0.71 22.29 7.39
CA LEU A 386 0.68 22.79 7.42
C LEU A 386 1.70 21.72 7.04
N GLN A 387 1.51 20.48 7.49
CA GLN A 387 2.39 19.36 7.12
C GLN A 387 2.37 19.07 5.62
N THR A 388 1.19 19.12 4.99
CA THR A 388 1.05 18.87 3.55
C THR A 388 1.78 19.95 2.73
N PHE A 389 1.70 21.21 3.17
CA PHE A 389 2.45 22.31 2.56
C PHE A 389 3.96 22.19 2.79
N ALA A 390 4.39 21.78 3.98
CA ALA A 390 5.80 21.52 4.29
C ALA A 390 6.37 20.40 3.40
N ASP A 391 5.60 19.33 3.17
CA ASP A 391 6.02 18.20 2.33
C ASP A 391 6.17 18.64 0.85
N LEU A 392 5.31 19.54 0.34
CA LEU A 392 5.47 20.15 -0.98
C LEU A 392 6.81 20.90 -1.09
N ILE A 393 7.12 21.77 -0.13
CA ILE A 393 8.37 22.53 -0.11
C ILE A 393 9.57 21.58 -0.04
N LYS A 394 9.52 20.56 0.84
CA LYS A 394 10.57 19.55 1.01
C LYS A 394 10.89 18.83 -0.30
N VAL A 395 9.87 18.43 -1.08
CA VAL A 395 10.06 17.75 -2.36
C VAL A 395 10.60 18.68 -3.45
N VAL A 396 10.04 19.90 -3.58
CA VAL A 396 10.46 20.84 -4.63
C VAL A 396 11.92 21.32 -4.47
N PHE A 397 12.38 21.43 -3.23
CA PHE A 397 13.72 21.92 -2.88
C PHE A 397 14.67 20.81 -2.37
N ALA A 398 14.33 19.53 -2.58
CA ALA A 398 15.07 18.37 -2.05
C ALA A 398 16.56 18.35 -2.47
N LYS A 399 16.87 18.69 -3.73
CA LYS A 399 18.23 18.76 -4.27
C LYS A 399 18.35 20.01 -5.16
N ASN A 400 19.37 20.84 -4.90
CA ASN A 400 19.48 22.20 -5.45
C ASN A 400 20.70 22.43 -6.35
N GLN A 401 21.29 21.36 -6.89
CA GLN A 401 22.38 21.46 -7.87
C GLN A 401 21.81 21.81 -9.26
N VAL A 402 22.51 22.64 -10.04
CA VAL A 402 22.05 23.11 -11.36
C VAL A 402 21.72 21.96 -12.32
N HIS A 403 22.60 20.95 -12.41
CA HIS A 403 22.36 19.75 -13.21
C HIS A 403 21.15 18.92 -12.73
N PHE A 404 20.84 18.98 -11.43
CA PHE A 404 19.68 18.29 -10.87
C PHE A 404 18.37 18.97 -11.29
N VAL A 405 18.34 20.31 -11.40
CA VAL A 405 17.15 21.06 -11.81
C VAL A 405 16.71 20.71 -13.24
N GLU A 406 17.65 20.52 -14.17
CA GLU A 406 17.33 20.08 -15.53
C GLU A 406 16.75 18.66 -15.56
N LYS A 407 17.34 17.74 -14.79
CA LYS A 407 16.84 16.37 -14.64
C LYS A 407 15.43 16.36 -14.02
N MET A 408 15.21 17.21 -13.02
CA MET A 408 13.91 17.40 -12.37
C MET A 408 12.87 17.92 -13.36
N ASN A 409 13.21 18.90 -14.22
CA ASN A 409 12.29 19.44 -15.22
C ASN A 409 11.81 18.39 -16.22
N ARG A 410 12.69 17.45 -16.61
CA ARG A 410 12.32 16.34 -17.50
C ARG A 410 11.45 15.30 -16.80
N ALA A 411 11.75 14.98 -15.55
CA ALA A 411 11.12 13.88 -14.83
C ALA A 411 9.84 14.25 -14.06
N TYR A 412 9.64 15.53 -13.76
CA TYR A 412 8.47 16.00 -13.03
C TYR A 412 7.44 16.67 -13.96
N ARG A 413 6.18 16.60 -13.56
CA ARG A 413 5.10 17.41 -14.14
C ARG A 413 4.27 18.06 -13.05
N THR A 414 3.84 19.28 -13.31
CA THR A 414 2.93 20.04 -12.44
C THR A 414 1.54 19.97 -13.07
N HIS A 415 0.61 19.27 -12.43
CA HIS A 415 -0.73 19.01 -12.96
C HIS A 415 -1.82 19.56 -12.04
N PHE A 416 -2.73 20.34 -12.61
CA PHE A 416 -3.90 20.91 -11.94
C PHE A 416 -5.16 20.18 -12.39
N GLY A 417 -5.89 19.62 -11.43
CA GLY A 417 -7.17 18.95 -11.67
C GLY A 417 -8.28 19.58 -10.83
N ILE A 418 -9.53 19.35 -11.23
CA ILE A 418 -10.70 19.68 -10.42
C ILE A 418 -11.22 18.39 -9.81
N GLU A 419 -11.39 18.38 -8.49
CA GLU A 419 -11.98 17.23 -7.81
C GLU A 419 -13.49 17.24 -8.08
N GLU A 420 -13.98 16.27 -8.87
CA GLU A 420 -15.40 16.02 -8.97
C GLU A 420 -15.90 15.50 -7.62
N SER A 421 -16.89 16.18 -7.03
CA SER A 421 -17.55 15.69 -5.82
C SER A 421 -18.24 14.37 -6.17
N LYS A 422 -17.55 13.25 -5.88
CA LYS A 422 -18.13 11.92 -6.04
C LYS A 422 -19.47 11.91 -5.30
N SER A 423 -20.51 11.53 -6.02
CA SER A 423 -21.89 11.53 -5.55
C SER A 423 -21.98 10.88 -4.16
N LYS A 424 -22.80 11.51 -3.31
CA LYS A 424 -23.06 11.13 -1.92
C LYS A 424 -23.39 9.64 -1.81
N SER A 425 -22.39 8.82 -1.49
CA SER A 425 -22.53 7.45 -1.03
C SER A 425 -21.75 7.31 0.28
N ASN A 426 -22.48 7.39 1.39
CA ASN A 426 -22.09 6.94 2.73
C ASN A 426 -20.90 7.60 3.44
N ARG A 427 -20.95 8.92 3.63
CA ARG A 427 -20.39 9.55 4.86
C ARG A 427 -21.34 10.61 5.39
N LYS A 428 -22.05 10.26 6.47
CA LYS A 428 -23.00 11.11 7.20
C LYS A 428 -22.35 11.56 8.52
N VAL A 429 -21.15 12.11 8.43
CA VAL A 429 -20.42 12.75 9.53
C VAL A 429 -19.62 13.87 8.85
N ASP A 430 -19.76 15.11 9.35
CA ASP A 430 -19.10 16.35 8.90
C ASP A 430 -19.81 17.25 7.87
N GLU A 431 -21.13 17.42 8.02
CA GLU A 431 -21.88 18.53 7.38
C GLU A 431 -22.23 19.62 8.42
N TRP A 432 -21.27 19.98 9.30
CA TRP A 432 -21.49 21.00 10.35
C TRP A 432 -20.44 22.11 10.45
N LEU A 433 -19.47 22.16 9.53
CA LEU A 433 -18.39 23.18 9.57
C LEU A 433 -18.25 24.06 8.33
N SER A 434 -19.21 24.08 7.41
CA SER A 434 -19.21 25.00 6.27
C SER A 434 -20.54 25.72 6.11
N LYS A 435 -20.75 26.75 6.92
CA LYS A 435 -21.64 27.87 6.56
C LYS A 435 -20.82 29.15 6.60
N SER A 436 -19.91 29.28 5.63
CA SER A 436 -19.53 30.58 5.07
C SER A 436 -20.33 30.79 3.79
N ASP A 437 -20.62 32.05 3.50
CA ASP A 437 -21.65 32.54 2.60
C ASP A 437 -21.70 31.90 1.21
N ALA A 438 -22.92 31.84 0.66
CA ALA A 438 -23.26 31.34 -0.67
C ALA A 438 -22.80 32.31 -1.80
N SER A 439 -21.54 32.75 -1.76
CA SER A 439 -20.83 33.30 -2.92
C SER A 439 -19.99 32.19 -3.53
N SER A 440 -20.36 31.75 -4.75
CA SER A 440 -19.66 30.75 -5.59
C SER A 440 -19.07 29.55 -4.85
N ALA A 441 -19.73 28.37 -4.94
CA ALA A 441 -19.13 27.12 -4.49
C ALA A 441 -17.75 26.92 -5.17
N LYS A 442 -16.68 27.29 -4.46
CA LYS A 442 -15.31 27.33 -4.97
C LYS A 442 -14.95 25.91 -5.36
N GLN A 443 -14.68 25.69 -6.66
CA GLN A 443 -14.33 24.36 -7.16
C GLN A 443 -13.05 23.90 -6.45
N VAL A 444 -13.08 22.72 -5.84
CA VAL A 444 -11.90 22.17 -5.15
C VAL A 444 -10.87 21.82 -6.21
N LYS A 445 -9.80 22.63 -6.29
CA LYS A 445 -8.67 22.35 -7.18
C LYS A 445 -7.68 21.44 -6.48
N THR A 446 -6.94 20.68 -7.28
CA THR A 446 -5.86 19.80 -6.83
C THR A 446 -4.60 20.17 -7.60
N LEU A 447 -3.52 20.41 -6.87
CA LEU A 447 -2.17 20.57 -7.38
C LEU A 447 -1.41 19.27 -7.19
N ASN A 448 -0.95 18.69 -8.28
CA ASN A 448 -0.17 17.47 -8.31
C ASN A 448 1.23 17.77 -8.83
N TYR A 449 2.25 17.50 -8.03
CA TYR A 449 3.63 17.53 -8.47
C TYR A 449 4.13 16.08 -8.56
N TRP A 450 4.04 15.50 -9.75
CA TRP A 450 4.32 14.08 -9.96
C TRP A 450 5.71 13.85 -10.52
N CYS A 451 6.46 12.95 -9.89
CA CYS A 451 7.69 12.38 -10.41
C CYS A 451 7.37 11.13 -11.23
N PHE A 452 7.90 11.04 -12.44
CA PHE A 452 7.76 9.87 -13.32
C PHE A 452 9.06 9.06 -13.49
N SER A 453 10.13 9.48 -12.82
CA SER A 453 11.42 8.76 -12.82
C SER A 453 11.60 8.04 -11.48
N PRO A 454 11.60 6.69 -11.46
CA PRO A 454 11.91 5.96 -10.24
C PRO A 454 13.40 6.03 -9.87
N GLY A 455 14.26 6.45 -10.80
CA GLY A 455 15.70 6.53 -10.61
C GLY A 455 16.15 7.45 -9.49
N PHE A 456 15.43 8.54 -9.18
CA PHE A 456 15.83 9.43 -8.07
C PHE A 456 15.87 8.70 -6.73
N GLY A 457 14.84 7.91 -6.40
CA GLY A 457 14.79 7.19 -5.12
C GLY A 457 15.88 6.12 -5.02
N MET A 458 16.26 5.50 -6.13
CA MET A 458 17.32 4.50 -6.16
C MET A 458 18.72 5.12 -6.16
N GLU A 459 18.93 6.22 -6.88
CA GLU A 459 20.16 7.00 -6.85
C GLU A 459 20.45 7.52 -5.45
N ASP A 460 19.43 8.04 -4.76
CA ASP A 460 19.53 8.45 -3.35
C ASP A 460 19.99 7.31 -2.44
N LEU A 461 19.57 6.07 -2.71
CA LEU A 461 20.05 4.91 -1.96
C LEU A 461 21.50 4.54 -2.29
N ILE A 462 21.90 4.62 -3.56
CA ILE A 462 23.27 4.33 -3.99
C ILE A 462 24.26 5.37 -3.47
N GLU A 463 23.86 6.64 -3.41
CA GLU A 463 24.66 7.74 -2.84
C GLU A 463 25.03 7.48 -1.37
N LEU A 464 24.22 6.70 -0.64
CA LEU A 464 24.50 6.26 0.73
C LEU A 464 25.49 5.09 0.82
N LYS A 465 26.07 4.66 -0.30
CA LYS A 465 27.13 3.63 -0.41
C LYS A 465 26.77 2.30 0.27
N PRO A 466 25.63 1.66 -0.06
CA PRO A 466 25.38 0.29 0.36
C PRO A 466 26.46 -0.63 -0.22
N ARG A 467 26.70 -1.77 0.44
CA ARG A 467 27.61 -2.79 -0.09
C ARG A 467 27.08 -3.39 -1.39
N CYS A 468 25.78 -3.69 -1.43
CA CYS A 468 25.08 -4.12 -2.63
C CYS A 468 23.56 -4.04 -2.44
N ILE A 469 22.83 -3.88 -3.54
CA ILE A 469 21.38 -3.91 -3.60
C ILE A 469 20.94 -5.12 -4.44
N ILE A 470 20.16 -6.03 -3.86
CA ILE A 470 19.60 -7.19 -4.54
C ILE A 470 18.08 -6.98 -4.69
N LEU A 471 17.60 -6.94 -5.93
CA LEU A 471 16.17 -6.89 -6.26
C LEU A 471 15.72 -8.28 -6.69
N THR A 472 14.66 -8.79 -6.06
CA THR A 472 14.07 -10.08 -6.43
C THR A 472 12.56 -10.02 -6.53
N SER A 473 12.01 -10.73 -7.53
CA SER A 473 10.57 -10.93 -7.69
C SER A 473 10.29 -12.03 -8.71
N GLY A 474 9.06 -12.54 -8.73
CA GLY A 474 8.62 -13.52 -9.73
C GLY A 474 8.16 -12.95 -11.07
N THR A 475 8.14 -11.62 -11.22
CA THR A 475 7.55 -10.95 -12.38
C THR A 475 8.32 -9.69 -12.80
N LEU A 476 9.66 -9.75 -12.79
CA LEU A 476 10.51 -8.60 -13.14
C LEU A 476 10.74 -8.45 -14.65
N SER A 477 10.68 -9.54 -15.42
CA SER A 477 10.92 -9.52 -16.86
C SER A 477 9.99 -8.53 -17.58
N PRO A 478 10.51 -7.78 -18.59
CA PRO A 478 11.89 -7.81 -19.09
C PRO A 478 12.90 -7.07 -18.18
N LEU A 479 14.00 -7.73 -17.82
CA LEU A 479 14.98 -7.21 -16.85
C LEU A 479 15.70 -5.95 -17.32
N ASP A 480 16.07 -5.86 -18.60
CA ASP A 480 16.81 -4.71 -19.13
C ASP A 480 16.01 -3.41 -19.06
N SER A 481 14.71 -3.48 -19.40
CA SER A 481 13.80 -2.33 -19.30
C SER A 481 13.63 -1.88 -17.86
N PHE A 482 13.47 -2.83 -16.93
CA PHE A 482 13.33 -2.56 -15.51
C PHE A 482 14.60 -1.91 -14.92
N ALA A 483 15.78 -2.45 -15.25
CA ALA A 483 17.06 -1.88 -14.84
C ALA A 483 17.27 -0.46 -15.40
N ALA A 484 16.89 -0.24 -16.66
CA ALA A 484 17.01 1.05 -17.31
C ALA A 484 16.12 2.13 -16.66
N GLU A 485 14.92 1.81 -16.19
CA GLU A 485 14.07 2.80 -15.49
C GLU A 485 14.63 3.20 -14.12
N LEU A 486 15.24 2.26 -13.38
CA LEU A 486 15.79 2.51 -12.05
C LEU A 486 17.10 3.31 -12.06
N HIS A 487 17.75 3.47 -13.23
CA HIS A 487 19.08 4.09 -13.35
C HIS A 487 20.15 3.46 -12.44
N VAL A 488 20.02 2.17 -12.16
CA VAL A 488 20.97 1.40 -11.34
C VAL A 488 21.63 0.32 -12.21
N PRO A 489 22.97 0.20 -12.20
CA PRO A 489 23.63 -0.94 -12.83
C PRO A 489 23.40 -2.20 -12.00
N PHE A 490 22.97 -3.27 -12.65
CA PHE A 490 22.86 -4.62 -12.08
C PHE A 490 23.77 -5.58 -12.85
N PRO A 491 25.07 -5.67 -12.51
CA PRO A 491 26.00 -6.57 -13.19
C PRO A 491 25.63 -8.05 -13.07
N VAL A 492 25.01 -8.42 -11.95
CA VAL A 492 24.56 -9.79 -11.70
C VAL A 492 23.06 -9.87 -12.01
N THR A 493 22.71 -10.65 -13.04
CA THR A 493 21.31 -10.90 -13.41
C THR A 493 21.00 -12.39 -13.43
N LEU A 494 19.73 -12.73 -13.19
CA LEU A 494 19.23 -14.09 -13.28
C LEU A 494 17.78 -14.08 -13.75
N GLU A 495 17.44 -14.93 -14.71
CA GLU A 495 16.06 -15.29 -15.06
C GLU A 495 15.92 -16.80 -14.99
N ASN A 496 15.36 -17.31 -13.89
CA ASN A 496 15.18 -18.74 -13.70
C ASN A 496 13.99 -19.29 -14.51
N PRO A 497 14.09 -20.52 -15.04
CA PRO A 497 12.91 -21.24 -15.53
C PRO A 497 12.01 -21.67 -14.37
N HIS A 498 10.79 -22.09 -14.69
CA HIS A 498 9.90 -22.68 -13.68
C HIS A 498 10.34 -24.11 -13.35
N ILE A 499 10.06 -24.54 -12.11
CA ILE A 499 10.38 -25.89 -11.62
C ILE A 499 9.44 -27.01 -12.11
N ILE A 500 8.32 -26.65 -12.74
CA ILE A 500 7.29 -27.62 -13.10
C ILE A 500 7.52 -28.18 -14.50
N GLN A 501 6.98 -29.36 -14.74
CA GLN A 501 6.90 -30.00 -16.04
C GLN A 501 5.69 -29.48 -16.83
N GLU A 502 5.72 -29.65 -18.16
CA GLU A 502 4.70 -29.11 -19.06
C GLU A 502 3.32 -29.76 -18.88
N ASP A 503 3.27 -30.99 -18.34
CA ASP A 503 2.05 -31.76 -18.06
C ASP A 503 1.37 -31.38 -16.74
N GLN A 504 2.05 -30.61 -15.87
CA GLN A 504 1.50 -30.13 -14.60
C GLN A 504 0.60 -28.90 -14.75
N VAL A 505 0.65 -28.20 -15.90
CA VAL A 505 -0.16 -27.01 -16.13
C VAL A 505 -0.84 -27.01 -17.50
N LEU A 506 -2.16 -26.82 -17.48
CA LEU A 506 -2.93 -26.51 -18.67
C LEU A 506 -3.11 -24.99 -18.80
N VAL A 507 -2.65 -24.39 -19.89
CA VAL A 507 -2.89 -22.97 -20.19
C VAL A 507 -3.79 -22.84 -21.41
N ALA A 508 -4.96 -22.23 -21.24
CA ALA A 508 -5.95 -22.13 -22.31
C ALA A 508 -6.51 -20.72 -22.46
N VAL A 509 -6.66 -20.26 -23.70
CA VAL A 509 -7.38 -19.03 -24.07
C VAL A 509 -8.68 -19.42 -24.74
N LEU A 510 -9.81 -19.04 -24.13
CA LEU A 510 -11.13 -19.21 -24.73
C LEU A 510 -11.53 -17.92 -25.44
N GLN A 511 -11.60 -17.96 -26.77
CA GLN A 511 -11.93 -16.79 -27.58
C GLN A 511 -13.44 -16.58 -27.69
N LEU A 512 -14.19 -17.66 -27.92
CA LEU A 512 -15.65 -17.64 -28.04
C LEU A 512 -16.26 -18.42 -26.88
N GLY A 513 -17.24 -17.81 -26.20
CA GLY A 513 -17.97 -18.48 -25.13
C GLY A 513 -19.04 -19.46 -25.66
N PRO A 514 -19.77 -20.15 -24.76
CA PRO A 514 -20.75 -21.19 -25.12
C PRO A 514 -21.85 -20.76 -26.10
N ASN A 515 -22.19 -19.47 -26.12
CA ASN A 515 -23.18 -18.92 -27.05
C ASN A 515 -22.55 -18.42 -28.37
N LYS A 516 -21.28 -18.77 -28.66
CA LYS A 516 -20.48 -18.24 -29.79
C LYS A 516 -20.23 -16.73 -29.77
N VAL A 517 -20.48 -16.08 -28.63
CA VAL A 517 -20.16 -14.67 -28.41
C VAL A 517 -18.68 -14.54 -28.02
N ALA A 518 -17.97 -13.61 -28.64
CA ALA A 518 -16.58 -13.31 -28.33
C ALA A 518 -16.43 -12.84 -26.87
N LEU A 519 -15.51 -13.47 -26.14
CA LEU A 519 -15.17 -13.08 -24.79
C LEU A 519 -14.19 -11.90 -24.86
N ASN A 520 -14.66 -10.69 -24.55
CA ASN A 520 -13.83 -9.49 -24.62
C ASN A 520 -14.28 -8.48 -23.54
N SER A 521 -13.42 -8.27 -22.55
CA SER A 521 -13.69 -7.36 -21.41
C SER A 521 -13.25 -5.90 -21.64
N SER A 522 -12.97 -5.50 -22.89
CA SER A 522 -12.60 -4.11 -23.23
C SER A 522 -13.70 -3.12 -22.83
N TYR A 523 -13.31 -1.84 -22.64
CA TYR A 523 -14.23 -0.79 -22.23
C TYR A 523 -15.51 -0.72 -23.09
N ASN A 524 -15.36 -0.93 -24.41
CA ASN A 524 -16.45 -0.84 -25.38
C ASN A 524 -17.41 -2.05 -25.31
N ASN A 525 -16.98 -3.20 -24.80
CA ASN A 525 -17.77 -4.44 -24.81
C ASN A 525 -18.12 -4.97 -23.41
N ARG A 526 -17.47 -4.51 -22.35
CA ARG A 526 -17.66 -5.02 -20.98
C ARG A 526 -19.08 -4.85 -20.42
N SER A 527 -19.86 -3.92 -20.96
CA SER A 527 -21.26 -3.68 -20.58
C SER A 527 -22.26 -4.40 -21.51
N ASN A 528 -21.78 -5.17 -22.50
CA ASN A 528 -22.64 -5.90 -23.42
C ASN A 528 -23.29 -7.10 -22.70
N PRO A 529 -24.64 -7.16 -22.59
CA PRO A 529 -25.35 -8.25 -21.91
C PRO A 529 -25.03 -9.63 -22.49
N GLU A 530 -24.86 -9.77 -23.80
CA GLU A 530 -24.53 -11.06 -24.44
C GLU A 530 -23.16 -11.58 -23.99
N TYR A 531 -22.18 -10.68 -23.88
CA TYR A 531 -20.86 -10.99 -23.36
C TYR A 531 -20.93 -11.42 -21.89
N LEU A 532 -21.65 -10.67 -21.04
CA LEU A 532 -21.81 -10.99 -19.62
C LEU A 532 -22.44 -12.37 -19.44
N THR A 533 -23.50 -12.67 -20.18
CA THR A 533 -24.16 -13.98 -20.18
C THR A 533 -23.22 -15.09 -20.66
N SER A 534 -22.48 -14.86 -21.75
CA SER A 534 -21.54 -15.83 -22.32
C SER A 534 -20.37 -16.13 -21.36
N LEU A 535 -19.84 -15.12 -20.68
CA LEU A 535 -18.80 -15.26 -19.66
C LEU A 535 -19.29 -16.09 -18.47
N GLY A 536 -20.50 -15.81 -17.97
CA GLY A 536 -21.12 -16.58 -16.87
C GLY A 536 -21.27 -18.06 -17.22
N LYS A 537 -21.71 -18.37 -18.46
CA LYS A 537 -21.78 -19.75 -18.95
C LYS A 537 -20.39 -20.41 -19.06
N ALA A 538 -19.38 -19.68 -19.54
CA ALA A 538 -18.01 -20.20 -19.63
C ALA A 538 -17.47 -20.58 -18.23
N ILE A 539 -17.68 -19.71 -17.24
CA ILE A 539 -17.32 -19.95 -15.83
C ILE A 539 -18.08 -21.16 -15.28
N PHE A 540 -19.38 -21.27 -15.54
CA PHE A 540 -20.20 -22.42 -15.13
C PHE A 540 -19.65 -23.76 -15.65
N TYR A 541 -19.28 -23.83 -16.94
CA TYR A 541 -18.73 -25.06 -17.52
C TYR A 541 -17.34 -25.40 -16.97
N ALA A 542 -16.48 -24.40 -16.77
CA ALA A 542 -15.18 -24.58 -16.14
C ALA A 542 -15.29 -25.05 -14.68
N ALA A 543 -16.25 -24.48 -13.93
CA ALA A 543 -16.52 -24.86 -12.54
C ALA A 543 -16.98 -26.31 -12.40
N LYS A 544 -17.73 -26.85 -13.37
CA LYS A 544 -18.15 -28.26 -13.38
C LYS A 544 -16.99 -29.25 -13.51
N VAL A 545 -15.87 -28.84 -14.09
CA VAL A 545 -14.71 -29.72 -14.33
C VAL A 545 -13.60 -29.49 -13.32
N THR A 546 -13.47 -28.26 -12.83
CA THR A 546 -12.42 -27.90 -11.88
C THR A 546 -12.61 -28.66 -10.55
N PRO A 547 -11.63 -29.48 -10.12
CA PRO A 547 -11.67 -30.08 -8.79
C PRO A 547 -11.38 -29.00 -7.73
N HIS A 548 -12.03 -29.10 -6.56
CA HIS A 548 -11.75 -28.22 -5.41
C HIS A 548 -11.87 -26.71 -5.73
N GLY A 549 -10.86 -25.90 -5.38
CA GLY A 549 -10.86 -24.45 -5.49
C GLY A 549 -10.68 -23.92 -6.91
N MET A 550 -11.55 -22.97 -7.30
CA MET A 550 -11.42 -22.18 -8.52
C MET A 550 -11.35 -20.69 -8.17
N LEU A 551 -10.32 -20.00 -8.65
CA LEU A 551 -10.14 -18.56 -8.46
C LEU A 551 -10.51 -17.84 -9.75
N VAL A 552 -11.37 -16.82 -9.67
CA VAL A 552 -11.83 -16.03 -10.82
C VAL A 552 -11.43 -14.58 -10.60
N PHE A 553 -10.45 -14.11 -11.38
CA PHE A 553 -9.95 -12.75 -11.30
C PHE A 553 -10.54 -11.86 -12.39
N PHE A 554 -11.12 -10.75 -11.94
CA PHE A 554 -11.65 -9.69 -12.80
C PHE A 554 -10.64 -8.54 -12.96
N PRO A 555 -10.73 -7.76 -14.05
CA PRO A 555 -9.86 -6.60 -14.26
C PRO A 555 -9.99 -5.52 -13.18
N SER A 556 -11.19 -5.34 -12.63
CA SER A 556 -11.49 -4.29 -11.64
C SER A 556 -12.77 -4.58 -10.87
N TYR A 557 -12.94 -3.95 -9.71
CA TYR A 557 -14.14 -4.10 -8.87
C TYR A 557 -15.44 -3.70 -9.60
N PRO A 558 -15.51 -2.60 -10.38
CA PRO A 558 -16.72 -2.27 -11.12
C PRO A 558 -17.12 -3.34 -12.14
N VAL A 559 -16.16 -3.94 -12.85
CA VAL A 559 -16.43 -5.01 -13.80
C VAL A 559 -16.95 -6.26 -13.08
N MET A 560 -16.32 -6.63 -11.96
CA MET A 560 -16.78 -7.74 -11.14
C MET A 560 -18.22 -7.53 -10.65
N LYS A 561 -18.52 -6.36 -10.10
CA LYS A 561 -19.87 -6.02 -9.63
C LYS A 561 -20.90 -6.09 -10.74
N SER A 562 -20.62 -5.50 -11.90
CA SER A 562 -21.51 -5.55 -13.06
C SER A 562 -21.77 -6.98 -13.54
N CYS A 563 -20.75 -7.85 -13.55
CA CYS A 563 -20.94 -9.27 -13.88
C CYS A 563 -21.83 -9.97 -12.85
N ILE A 564 -21.56 -9.78 -11.55
CA ILE A 564 -22.32 -10.39 -10.47
C ILE A 564 -23.79 -9.94 -10.50
N GLU A 565 -24.04 -8.64 -10.63
CA GLU A 565 -25.39 -8.07 -10.72
C GLU A 565 -26.15 -8.65 -11.92
N HIS A 566 -25.51 -8.73 -13.09
CA HIS A 566 -26.10 -9.34 -14.28
C HIS A 566 -26.44 -10.82 -14.07
N TRP A 567 -25.51 -11.61 -13.52
CA TRP A 567 -25.73 -13.04 -13.28
C TRP A 567 -26.78 -13.33 -12.21
N GLN A 568 -26.94 -12.44 -11.23
CA GLN A 568 -28.01 -12.53 -10.23
C GLN A 568 -29.37 -12.27 -10.87
N ASN A 569 -29.47 -11.26 -11.72
CA ASN A 569 -30.72 -10.91 -12.42
C ASN A 569 -31.16 -11.99 -13.41
N GLU A 570 -30.21 -12.59 -14.14
CA GLU A 570 -30.48 -13.65 -15.13
C GLU A 570 -30.56 -15.06 -14.51
N GLY A 571 -30.44 -15.20 -13.18
CA GLY A 571 -30.48 -16.50 -12.48
C GLY A 571 -29.23 -17.38 -12.65
N GLN A 572 -28.28 -17.00 -13.51
CA GLN A 572 -27.02 -17.73 -13.74
C GLN A 572 -26.18 -17.89 -12.48
N TRP A 573 -26.25 -16.90 -11.56
CA TRP A 573 -25.58 -16.96 -10.26
C TRP A 573 -26.02 -18.20 -9.46
N GLY A 574 -27.33 -18.48 -9.44
CA GLY A 574 -27.89 -19.65 -8.76
C GLY A 574 -27.46 -20.97 -9.41
N GLU A 575 -27.35 -21.01 -10.74
CA GLU A 575 -26.85 -22.18 -11.47
C GLU A 575 -25.40 -22.51 -11.11
N ILE A 576 -24.53 -21.49 -11.03
CA ILE A 576 -23.13 -21.65 -10.63
C ILE A 576 -23.04 -22.08 -9.16
N MET A 577 -23.81 -21.44 -8.28
CA MET A 577 -23.81 -21.73 -6.84
C MET A 577 -24.26 -23.16 -6.53
N ARG A 578 -25.13 -23.74 -7.37
CA ARG A 578 -25.53 -25.16 -7.27
C ARG A 578 -24.39 -26.13 -7.56
N ILE A 579 -23.37 -25.71 -8.31
CA ILE A 579 -22.17 -26.51 -8.60
C ILE A 579 -21.12 -26.32 -7.50
N LYS A 580 -20.81 -25.07 -7.17
CA LYS A 580 -19.85 -24.70 -6.11
C LYS A 580 -20.29 -23.40 -5.42
N PRO A 581 -20.21 -23.31 -4.08
CA PRO A 581 -20.44 -22.06 -3.36
C PRO A 581 -19.47 -20.97 -3.85
N ILE A 582 -19.98 -19.74 -3.92
CA ILE A 582 -19.24 -18.57 -4.42
C ILE A 582 -18.90 -17.64 -3.26
N TYR A 583 -17.64 -17.27 -3.16
CA TYR A 583 -17.10 -16.27 -2.25
C TYR A 583 -16.59 -15.09 -3.06
N VAL A 584 -16.82 -13.87 -2.57
CA VAL A 584 -16.45 -12.63 -3.27
C VAL A 584 -15.52 -11.83 -2.39
N GLU A 585 -14.45 -11.30 -2.99
CA GLU A 585 -13.48 -10.46 -2.30
C GLU A 585 -14.14 -9.25 -1.63
N PRO A 586 -14.04 -9.11 -0.29
CA PRO A 586 -14.60 -7.96 0.40
C PRO A 586 -13.69 -6.73 0.30
N GLN A 587 -14.32 -5.56 0.25
CA GLN A 587 -13.61 -4.28 0.18
C GLN A 587 -12.93 -3.93 1.53
N THR A 588 -13.50 -4.31 2.66
CA THR A 588 -12.98 -4.00 4.01
C THR A 588 -11.98 -5.07 4.50
N LYS A 589 -11.10 -4.71 5.45
CA LYS A 589 -10.07 -5.65 5.95
C LYS A 589 -10.65 -6.61 6.99
N GLU A 590 -11.62 -6.16 7.77
CA GLU A 590 -12.21 -6.89 8.90
C GLU A 590 -12.96 -8.13 8.42
N THR A 591 -13.67 -8.02 7.30
CA THR A 591 -14.46 -9.12 6.71
C THR A 591 -13.62 -10.09 5.87
N PHE A 592 -12.46 -9.65 5.38
CA PHE A 592 -11.58 -10.42 4.51
C PHE A 592 -11.15 -11.75 5.12
N ASN A 593 -10.69 -11.72 6.36
CA ASN A 593 -10.21 -12.93 7.06
C ASN A 593 -11.35 -13.95 7.29
N THR A 594 -12.57 -13.47 7.52
CA THR A 594 -13.74 -14.35 7.69
C THR A 594 -14.10 -15.03 6.38
N VAL A 595 -14.23 -14.28 5.28
CA VAL A 595 -14.55 -14.82 3.95
C VAL A 595 -13.50 -15.83 3.49
N MET A 596 -12.21 -15.56 3.73
CA MET A 596 -11.13 -16.50 3.40
C MET A 596 -11.21 -17.80 4.21
N LYS A 597 -11.52 -17.71 5.51
CA LYS A 597 -11.71 -18.92 6.34
C LYS A 597 -12.88 -19.76 5.85
N ASP A 598 -13.98 -19.11 5.47
CA ASP A 598 -15.16 -19.82 5.00
C ASP A 598 -14.93 -20.45 3.62
N TYR A 599 -14.15 -19.81 2.75
CA TYR A 599 -13.69 -20.40 1.50
C TYR A 599 -12.91 -21.69 1.71
N TYR A 600 -11.91 -21.69 2.60
CA TYR A 600 -11.11 -22.88 2.88
C TYR A 600 -11.96 -24.01 3.46
N LYS A 601 -12.87 -23.69 4.40
CA LYS A 601 -13.82 -24.68 4.94
C LYS A 601 -14.67 -25.32 3.85
N ALA A 602 -15.15 -24.53 2.87
CA ALA A 602 -15.96 -25.05 1.79
C ALA A 602 -15.18 -25.90 0.77
N ILE A 603 -13.86 -25.78 0.71
CA ILE A 603 -13.01 -26.67 -0.10
C ILE A 603 -12.86 -28.04 0.57
N ASP A 604 -12.74 -28.05 1.90
CA ASP A 604 -12.56 -29.25 2.70
C ASP A 604 -13.89 -29.99 2.96
N ASP A 605 -15.03 -29.34 2.75
CA ASP A 605 -16.35 -29.92 2.97
C ASP A 605 -16.66 -31.01 1.92
N PRO A 606 -16.87 -32.28 2.32
CA PRO A 606 -17.19 -33.36 1.37
C PRO A 606 -18.55 -33.21 0.67
N VAL A 607 -19.45 -32.37 1.18
CA VAL A 607 -20.74 -32.06 0.53
C VAL A 607 -20.53 -31.19 -0.71
N HIS A 608 -19.54 -30.31 -0.67
CA HIS A 608 -19.23 -29.40 -1.76
C HIS A 608 -18.06 -29.97 -2.59
N GLN A 609 -18.18 -30.01 -3.91
CA GLN A 609 -17.05 -30.44 -4.76
C GLN A 609 -15.97 -29.37 -4.88
N GLY A 610 -15.79 -28.51 -3.86
CA GLY A 610 -14.95 -27.32 -3.85
C GLY A 610 -15.73 -26.00 -3.88
N ALA A 611 -15.00 -24.88 -3.99
CA ALA A 611 -15.56 -23.52 -3.93
C ALA A 611 -14.98 -22.60 -5.01
N ILE A 612 -15.71 -21.53 -5.35
CA ILE A 612 -15.26 -20.46 -6.26
C ILE A 612 -14.93 -19.22 -5.45
N PHE A 613 -13.77 -18.61 -5.69
CA PHE A 613 -13.43 -17.29 -5.15
C PHE A 613 -13.35 -16.26 -6.27
N MET A 614 -14.23 -15.26 -6.25
CA MET A 614 -14.21 -14.13 -7.19
C MET A 614 -13.46 -12.95 -6.58
N ALA A 615 -12.42 -12.49 -7.28
CA ALA A 615 -11.53 -11.43 -6.83
C ALA A 615 -11.09 -10.53 -8.00
N VAL A 616 -10.29 -9.50 -7.75
CA VAL A 616 -9.71 -8.66 -8.81
C VAL A 616 -8.20 -8.84 -8.93
N CYS A 617 -7.64 -8.65 -10.13
CA CYS A 617 -6.20 -8.90 -10.40
C CYS A 617 -5.24 -8.00 -9.61
N ARG A 618 -5.71 -6.85 -9.12
CA ARG A 618 -4.96 -5.90 -8.27
C ARG A 618 -5.57 -5.83 -6.86
N GLY A 619 -6.13 -6.94 -6.40
CA GLY A 619 -6.82 -7.10 -5.13
C GLY A 619 -5.93 -7.71 -4.06
N LYS A 620 -6.48 -7.86 -2.86
CA LYS A 620 -5.85 -8.54 -1.72
C LYS A 620 -5.71 -10.05 -1.96
N VAL A 621 -6.55 -10.64 -2.81
CA VAL A 621 -6.48 -12.08 -3.11
C VAL A 621 -5.36 -12.39 -4.09
N SER A 622 -5.14 -11.51 -5.08
CA SER A 622 -4.05 -11.63 -6.04
C SER A 622 -2.70 -11.26 -5.45
N GLU A 623 -2.67 -10.53 -4.32
CA GLU A 623 -1.46 -10.07 -3.63
C GLU A 623 -1.28 -10.79 -2.27
N GLY A 624 -0.14 -11.44 -2.01
CA GLY A 624 0.27 -11.84 -0.66
C GLY A 624 -0.44 -13.03 0.01
N LEU A 625 -1.43 -13.66 -0.64
CA LEU A 625 -2.02 -14.93 -0.19
C LEU A 625 -1.50 -16.16 -0.96
N ASP A 626 -1.44 -17.29 -0.26
CA ASP A 626 -1.03 -18.57 -0.82
C ASP A 626 -2.19 -19.57 -0.93
N PHE A 627 -2.51 -19.94 -2.16
CA PHE A 627 -3.47 -20.98 -2.51
C PHE A 627 -2.71 -22.25 -2.86
N ILE A 628 -2.46 -23.10 -1.87
CA ILE A 628 -1.69 -24.33 -2.03
C ILE A 628 -2.62 -25.48 -2.42
N ASN A 629 -2.24 -26.28 -3.42
CA ASN A 629 -2.91 -27.53 -3.79
C ASN A 629 -4.41 -27.36 -4.10
N ALA A 630 -5.29 -27.99 -3.31
CA ALA A 630 -6.74 -27.98 -3.49
C ALA A 630 -7.34 -26.57 -3.43
N ASN A 631 -6.64 -25.61 -2.80
CA ASN A 631 -7.13 -24.25 -2.61
C ASN A 631 -7.16 -23.42 -3.89
N GLY A 632 -6.54 -23.87 -5.00
CA GLY A 632 -6.44 -23.08 -6.22
C GLY A 632 -6.10 -23.88 -7.47
N ARG A 633 -6.88 -24.92 -7.77
CA ARG A 633 -6.63 -25.82 -8.93
C ARG A 633 -6.85 -25.17 -10.28
N THR A 634 -7.74 -24.19 -10.36
CA THR A 634 -7.95 -23.40 -11.58
C THR A 634 -7.91 -21.92 -11.26
N VAL A 635 -7.16 -21.15 -12.04
CA VAL A 635 -7.27 -19.69 -12.11
C VAL A 635 -7.91 -19.29 -13.43
N VAL A 636 -8.94 -18.47 -13.35
CA VAL A 636 -9.61 -17.85 -14.50
C VAL A 636 -9.32 -16.36 -14.50
N ILE A 637 -8.80 -15.85 -15.62
CA ILE A 637 -8.62 -14.41 -15.85
C ILE A 637 -9.69 -13.96 -16.85
N THR A 638 -10.62 -13.11 -16.41
CA THR A 638 -11.76 -12.68 -17.24
C THR A 638 -11.45 -11.48 -18.14
N GLY A 639 -10.25 -10.91 -18.01
CA GLY A 639 -9.84 -9.74 -18.77
C GLY A 639 -8.48 -9.16 -18.43
N LEU A 640 -8.05 -8.16 -19.20
CA LEU A 640 -6.79 -7.45 -18.97
C LEU A 640 -6.99 -6.26 -18.00
N PRO A 641 -6.28 -6.22 -16.85
CA PRO A 641 -6.41 -5.19 -15.82
C PRO A 641 -5.59 -3.93 -16.16
N TYR A 642 -5.90 -3.31 -17.29
CA TYR A 642 -5.24 -2.06 -17.69
C TYR A 642 -5.55 -0.91 -16.72
N PRO A 643 -4.55 -0.05 -16.40
CA PRO A 643 -4.81 1.22 -15.73
C PRO A 643 -5.81 2.08 -16.55
N PRO A 644 -6.61 2.96 -15.92
CA PRO A 644 -7.56 3.79 -16.66
C PRO A 644 -6.84 4.67 -17.70
N LEU A 645 -7.23 4.56 -18.97
CA LEU A 645 -6.54 5.26 -20.07
C LEU A 645 -6.62 6.78 -19.96
N ASN A 646 -7.74 7.29 -19.42
CA ASN A 646 -8.01 8.72 -19.28
C ASN A 646 -7.49 9.30 -17.95
N ASP A 647 -6.79 8.51 -17.13
CA ASP A 647 -6.13 9.03 -15.93
C ASP A 647 -4.97 9.95 -16.37
N PRO A 648 -4.95 11.24 -15.97
CA PRO A 648 -3.88 12.16 -16.33
C PRO A 648 -2.50 11.62 -15.97
N ARG A 649 -2.34 10.91 -14.86
CA ARG A 649 -1.05 10.34 -14.46
C ARG A 649 -0.57 9.26 -15.42
N VAL A 650 -1.48 8.43 -15.95
CA VAL A 650 -1.17 7.39 -16.94
C VAL A 650 -0.76 8.04 -18.26
N ILE A 651 -1.51 9.04 -18.73
CA ILE A 651 -1.19 9.77 -19.96
C ILE A 651 0.20 10.41 -19.87
N LEU A 652 0.46 11.14 -18.79
CA LEU A 652 1.73 11.83 -18.58
C LEU A 652 2.91 10.87 -18.40
N LYS A 653 2.73 9.72 -17.74
CA LYS A 653 3.79 8.70 -17.67
C LYS A 653 4.12 8.15 -19.06
N LYS A 654 3.12 7.91 -19.92
CA LYS A 654 3.36 7.47 -21.31
C LYS A 654 4.12 8.53 -22.10
N GLU A 655 3.73 9.80 -21.98
CA GLU A 655 4.43 10.92 -22.64
C GLU A 655 5.88 11.04 -22.16
N TYR A 656 6.11 10.96 -20.85
CA TYR A 656 7.43 10.97 -20.24
C TYR A 656 8.35 9.85 -20.78
N LEU A 657 7.83 8.63 -20.90
CA LEU A 657 8.60 7.50 -21.44
C LEU A 657 8.97 7.72 -22.92
N GLU A 658 8.05 8.26 -23.73
CA GLU A 658 8.35 8.61 -25.12
C GLU A 658 9.42 9.71 -25.25
N GLU A 659 9.36 10.73 -24.40
CA GLU A 659 10.38 11.79 -24.34
C GLU A 659 11.76 11.24 -23.95
N ASN A 660 11.82 10.42 -22.91
CA ASN A 660 13.05 9.76 -22.48
C ASN A 660 13.63 8.88 -23.58
N ARG A 661 12.79 8.11 -24.27
CA ARG A 661 13.21 7.26 -25.37
C ARG A 661 13.76 8.08 -26.54
N LYS A 662 13.14 9.22 -26.86
CA LYS A 662 13.68 10.17 -27.86
C LYS A 662 15.05 10.70 -27.44
N ALA A 663 15.20 11.10 -26.18
CA ALA A 663 16.49 11.58 -25.64
C ALA A 663 17.57 10.48 -25.65
N ALA A 664 17.20 9.22 -25.40
CA ALA A 664 18.07 8.06 -25.41
C ALA A 664 18.26 7.41 -26.79
N LYS A 665 17.97 8.13 -27.89
CA LYS A 665 18.12 7.66 -29.28
C LYS A 665 17.39 6.34 -29.56
N GLY A 666 16.18 6.20 -29.04
CA GLY A 666 15.30 5.05 -29.27
C GLY A 666 15.48 3.89 -28.28
N LYS A 667 16.43 3.98 -27.34
CA LYS A 667 16.61 3.01 -26.26
C LYS A 667 15.60 3.25 -25.13
N GLY A 668 15.08 2.17 -24.55
CA GLY A 668 14.10 2.21 -23.46
C GLY A 668 12.69 1.81 -23.90
N LEU A 669 11.80 1.72 -22.91
CA LEU A 669 10.44 1.25 -23.04
C LEU A 669 9.53 2.31 -23.70
N THR A 670 8.65 1.89 -24.61
CA THR A 670 7.62 2.81 -25.14
C THR A 670 6.51 3.01 -24.12
N GLY A 671 5.80 4.14 -24.19
CA GLY A 671 4.65 4.36 -23.30
C GLY A 671 3.56 3.30 -23.47
N GLN A 672 3.40 2.74 -24.68
CA GLN A 672 2.45 1.68 -24.93
C GLN A 672 2.91 0.32 -24.38
N ASP A 673 4.20 0.00 -24.47
CA ASP A 673 4.75 -1.21 -23.88
C ASP A 673 4.68 -1.17 -22.36
N TRP A 674 5.00 -0.03 -21.74
CA TRP A 674 4.80 0.17 -20.30
C TRP A 674 3.35 -0.05 -19.87
N TYR A 675 2.40 0.56 -20.59
CA TYR A 675 0.98 0.40 -20.31
C TYR A 675 0.51 -1.06 -20.41
N ARG A 676 1.06 -1.82 -21.38
CA ARG A 676 0.84 -3.27 -21.50
C ARG A 676 1.46 -4.05 -20.35
N LEU A 677 2.73 -3.79 -20.03
CA LEU A 677 3.44 -4.47 -18.94
C LEU A 677 2.74 -4.27 -17.60
N GLU A 678 2.18 -3.10 -17.34
CA GLU A 678 1.38 -2.84 -16.14
C GLU A 678 0.16 -3.78 -16.02
N ALA A 679 -0.55 -4.04 -17.12
CA ALA A 679 -1.65 -5.00 -17.10
C ALA A 679 -1.14 -6.44 -16.91
N ILE A 680 -0.06 -6.81 -17.60
CA ILE A 680 0.47 -8.17 -17.62
C ILE A 680 1.13 -8.56 -16.28
N ARG A 681 1.80 -7.63 -15.59
CA ARG A 681 2.34 -7.86 -14.24
C ARG A 681 1.23 -8.30 -13.27
N ALA A 682 0.08 -7.62 -13.28
CA ALA A 682 -1.07 -8.00 -12.46
C ALA A 682 -1.66 -9.37 -12.85
N VAL A 683 -1.68 -9.71 -14.15
CA VAL A 683 -2.07 -11.04 -14.61
C VAL A 683 -1.09 -12.11 -14.10
N ASN A 684 0.22 -11.88 -14.23
CA ASN A 684 1.27 -12.79 -13.78
C ASN A 684 1.17 -13.07 -12.27
N GLN A 685 0.83 -12.05 -11.47
CA GLN A 685 0.59 -12.22 -10.02
C GLN A 685 -0.62 -13.10 -9.72
N ALA A 686 -1.70 -12.98 -10.50
CA ALA A 686 -2.91 -13.78 -10.34
C ALA A 686 -2.70 -15.24 -10.77
N ILE A 687 -2.08 -15.48 -11.94
CA ILE A 687 -1.83 -16.84 -12.44
C ILE A 687 -0.74 -17.55 -11.62
N GLY A 688 0.19 -16.80 -11.03
CA GLY A 688 1.19 -17.32 -10.12
C GLY A 688 0.59 -17.99 -8.88
N ARG A 689 -0.72 -17.86 -8.61
CA ARG A 689 -1.44 -18.50 -7.48
C ARG A 689 -1.78 -19.97 -7.72
N VAL A 690 -1.70 -20.48 -8.96
CA VAL A 690 -2.05 -21.87 -9.31
C VAL A 690 -1.01 -22.88 -8.82
N ILE A 691 0.27 -22.54 -8.90
CA ILE A 691 1.38 -23.46 -8.62
C ILE A 691 2.21 -22.95 -7.47
N ARG A 692 2.40 -23.81 -6.46
CA ARG A 692 3.11 -23.45 -5.21
C ARG A 692 4.35 -24.27 -4.91
N HIS A 693 4.44 -25.48 -5.43
CA HIS A 693 5.61 -26.33 -5.27
C HIS A 693 5.79 -27.24 -6.47
N LYS A 694 6.93 -27.94 -6.53
CA LYS A 694 7.29 -28.81 -7.65
C LYS A 694 6.28 -29.92 -7.95
N GLU A 695 5.54 -30.42 -6.95
CA GLU A 695 4.52 -31.47 -7.13
C GLU A 695 3.10 -30.92 -7.35
N ASP A 696 2.95 -29.60 -7.51
CA ASP A 696 1.63 -28.98 -7.65
C ASP A 696 1.18 -28.99 -9.12
N TYR A 697 -0.13 -28.90 -9.35
CA TYR A 697 -0.70 -28.87 -10.70
C TYR A 697 -1.98 -28.05 -10.75
N GLY A 698 -2.28 -27.49 -11.92
CA GLY A 698 -3.51 -26.74 -12.11
C GLY A 698 -3.70 -26.14 -13.50
N ALA A 699 -4.84 -25.51 -13.71
CA ALA A 699 -5.22 -24.91 -14.98
C ALA A 699 -5.27 -23.37 -14.91
N ILE A 700 -4.76 -22.72 -15.95
CA ILE A 700 -4.85 -21.28 -16.17
C ILE A 700 -5.76 -21.04 -17.38
N LEU A 701 -6.89 -20.38 -17.16
CA LEU A 701 -7.88 -20.10 -18.19
C LEU A 701 -7.98 -18.59 -18.44
N PHE A 702 -7.70 -18.16 -19.65
CA PHE A 702 -7.89 -16.79 -20.11
C PHE A 702 -9.22 -16.69 -20.86
N PHE A 703 -10.21 -16.06 -20.24
CA PHE A 703 -11.55 -15.82 -20.81
C PHE A 703 -11.65 -14.41 -21.40
N ASP A 704 -10.67 -14.09 -22.25
CA ASP A 704 -10.65 -12.88 -23.06
C ASP A 704 -9.82 -13.15 -24.33
N GLN A 705 -10.41 -12.96 -25.50
CA GLN A 705 -9.80 -13.27 -26.79
C GLN A 705 -8.47 -12.52 -27.02
N ARG A 706 -8.25 -11.39 -26.34
CA ARG A 706 -7.00 -10.61 -26.45
C ARG A 706 -5.78 -11.38 -25.94
N PHE A 707 -5.94 -12.35 -25.05
CA PHE A 707 -4.84 -13.26 -24.67
C PHE A 707 -4.42 -14.19 -25.81
N GLY A 708 -5.16 -14.23 -26.92
CA GLY A 708 -4.75 -14.86 -28.17
C GLY A 708 -3.78 -14.01 -29.00
N ASP A 709 -3.59 -12.72 -28.70
CA ASP A 709 -2.63 -11.88 -29.44
C ASP A 709 -1.18 -12.30 -29.11
N PRO A 710 -0.33 -12.62 -30.11
CA PRO A 710 1.09 -12.91 -29.90
C PRO A 710 1.83 -11.86 -29.05
N ASN A 711 1.49 -10.58 -29.17
CA ASN A 711 2.15 -9.51 -28.39
C ASN A 711 1.85 -9.61 -26.89
N ILE A 712 0.63 -10.02 -26.54
CA ILE A 712 0.22 -10.24 -25.15
C ILE A 712 0.85 -11.53 -24.63
N VAL A 713 0.82 -12.61 -25.41
CA VAL A 713 1.43 -13.89 -25.04
C VAL A 713 2.93 -13.73 -24.79
N ASN A 714 3.64 -12.99 -25.65
CA ASN A 714 5.07 -12.73 -25.50
C ASN A 714 5.41 -11.89 -24.25
N SER A 715 4.44 -11.16 -23.69
CA SER A 715 4.61 -10.39 -22.46
C SER A 715 4.33 -11.20 -21.19
N LEU A 716 3.67 -12.37 -21.28
CA LEU A 716 3.41 -13.24 -20.12
C LEU A 716 4.71 -13.79 -19.52
N SER A 717 4.64 -14.42 -18.34
CA SER A 717 5.81 -15.09 -17.75
C SER A 717 6.37 -16.17 -18.70
N SER A 718 7.69 -16.29 -18.81
CA SER A 718 8.38 -17.18 -19.78
C SER A 718 7.90 -18.63 -19.74
N TRP A 719 7.61 -19.15 -18.54
CA TRP A 719 7.09 -20.51 -18.31
C TRP A 719 5.66 -20.75 -18.82
N VAL A 720 4.86 -19.69 -18.99
CA VAL A 720 3.48 -19.77 -19.49
C VAL A 720 3.43 -19.68 -21.00
N ARG A 721 4.30 -18.86 -21.62
CA ARG A 721 4.23 -18.44 -23.03
C ARG A 721 4.04 -19.62 -24.00
N LYS A 722 4.82 -20.69 -23.81
CA LYS A 722 4.85 -21.86 -24.71
C LYS A 722 3.66 -22.80 -24.51
N LEU A 723 3.00 -22.74 -23.35
CA LEU A 723 1.90 -23.64 -22.99
C LEU A 723 0.53 -23.12 -23.44
N VAL A 724 0.44 -21.87 -23.91
CA VAL A 724 -0.81 -21.21 -24.27
C VAL A 724 -1.47 -21.89 -25.47
N LYS A 725 -2.61 -22.56 -25.24
CA LYS A 725 -3.45 -23.16 -26.28
C LYS A 725 -4.70 -22.31 -26.53
N ARG A 726 -5.06 -22.07 -27.79
CA ARG A 726 -6.26 -21.29 -28.17
C ARG A 726 -7.44 -22.22 -28.43
N TYR A 727 -8.62 -21.80 -27.96
CA TYR A 727 -9.86 -22.53 -28.09
C TYR A 727 -10.98 -21.62 -28.59
N ASP A 728 -11.61 -22.02 -29.69
CA ASP A 728 -12.83 -21.38 -30.22
C ASP A 728 -14.08 -22.19 -29.90
N ASN A 729 -13.91 -23.43 -29.45
CA ASN A 729 -14.97 -24.33 -29.03
C ASN A 729 -14.85 -24.64 -27.52
N PRO A 730 -15.76 -24.13 -26.68
CA PRO A 730 -15.78 -24.44 -25.25
C PRO A 730 -15.84 -25.93 -24.93
N GLY A 731 -16.53 -26.73 -25.74
CA GLY A 731 -16.62 -28.19 -25.53
C GLY A 731 -15.26 -28.88 -25.59
N LYS A 732 -14.38 -28.44 -26.50
CA LYS A 732 -13.01 -28.95 -26.62
C LYS A 732 -12.16 -28.57 -25.40
N LEU A 733 -12.27 -27.32 -24.95
CA LEU A 733 -11.59 -26.87 -23.72
C LEU A 733 -12.02 -27.73 -22.51
N ILE A 734 -13.32 -27.95 -22.34
CA ILE A 734 -13.86 -28.75 -21.24
C ILE A 734 -13.40 -30.21 -21.32
N ALA A 735 -13.28 -30.79 -22.51
CA ALA A 735 -12.73 -32.13 -22.70
C ALA A 735 -11.25 -32.20 -22.29
N ASP A 736 -10.43 -31.25 -22.76
CA ASP A 736 -9.01 -31.18 -22.44
C ASP A 736 -8.77 -30.96 -20.94
N MET A 737 -9.56 -30.09 -20.29
CA MET A 737 -9.52 -29.89 -18.85
C MET A 737 -9.81 -31.17 -18.07
N ARG A 738 -10.81 -31.97 -18.48
CA ARG A 738 -11.13 -33.25 -17.82
C ARG A 738 -9.99 -34.25 -17.94
N MET A 739 -9.40 -34.36 -19.13
CA MET A 739 -8.26 -35.26 -19.36
C MET A 739 -7.05 -34.80 -18.54
N PHE A 740 -6.75 -33.51 -18.56
CA PHE A 740 -5.67 -32.91 -17.77
C PHE A 740 -5.83 -33.21 -16.28
N PHE A 741 -6.95 -32.86 -15.65
CA PHE A 741 -7.12 -33.08 -14.22
C PHE A 741 -7.12 -34.55 -13.82
N LYS A 742 -7.59 -35.45 -14.69
CA LYS A 742 -7.49 -36.89 -14.48
C LYS A 742 -6.02 -37.34 -14.49
N HIS A 743 -5.28 -37.02 -15.54
CA HIS A 743 -3.87 -37.41 -15.66
C HIS A 743 -3.00 -36.79 -14.57
N ALA A 744 -3.19 -35.51 -14.26
CA ALA A 744 -2.41 -34.82 -13.24
C ALA A 744 -2.67 -35.39 -11.84
N ALA A 745 -3.92 -35.78 -11.53
CA ALA A 745 -4.23 -36.44 -10.26
C ALA A 745 -3.60 -37.84 -10.14
N ASP A 746 -3.46 -38.56 -11.27
CA ASP A 746 -2.81 -39.87 -11.33
C ASP A 746 -1.27 -39.76 -11.25
N ALA A 747 -0.69 -38.79 -11.95
CA ALA A 747 0.77 -38.57 -12.04
C ALA A 747 1.35 -37.87 -10.80
N HIS A 748 0.59 -36.96 -10.18
CA HIS A 748 1.01 -36.17 -9.02
C HIS A 748 0.02 -36.31 -7.85
N PRO A 749 -0.04 -37.48 -7.19
CA PRO A 749 -0.94 -37.69 -6.07
C PRO A 749 -0.49 -36.84 -4.87
N VAL A 750 -1.24 -35.78 -4.58
CA VAL A 750 -0.98 -34.92 -3.41
C VAL A 750 -1.50 -35.61 -2.14
N ALA A 751 -0.61 -35.83 -1.16
CA ALA A 751 -0.96 -36.43 0.12
C ALA A 751 -1.98 -35.58 0.90
N GLY A 752 -3.02 -36.21 1.44
CA GLY A 752 -3.99 -35.55 2.34
C GLY A 752 -5.22 -34.92 1.68
N ILE A 753 -5.38 -35.01 0.36
CA ILE A 753 -6.62 -34.57 -0.33
C ILE A 753 -7.58 -35.77 -0.46
N PRO A 754 -8.82 -35.69 0.07
CA PRO A 754 -9.82 -36.74 -0.16
C PRO A 754 -10.07 -36.90 -1.66
N ARG A 755 -9.86 -38.11 -2.20
CA ARG A 755 -10.27 -38.42 -3.57
C ARG A 755 -11.78 -38.27 -3.65
N LEU A 756 -12.26 -37.37 -4.51
CA LEU A 756 -13.68 -37.27 -4.80
C LEU A 756 -14.16 -38.65 -5.31
N PRO A 757 -15.25 -39.21 -4.77
CA PRO A 757 -15.75 -40.50 -5.23
C PRO A 757 -16.08 -40.39 -6.72
N VAL A 758 -15.39 -41.19 -7.53
CA VAL A 758 -15.68 -41.34 -8.96
C VAL A 758 -17.07 -41.97 -9.04
N LYS A 759 -18.07 -41.18 -9.44
CA LYS A 759 -19.39 -41.75 -9.78
C LYS A 759 -19.24 -42.57 -11.04
N GLU A 760 -19.05 -43.88 -10.89
CA GLU A 760 -19.28 -44.83 -11.97
C GLU A 760 -20.73 -44.68 -12.45
N LYS A 761 -20.91 -44.61 -13.77
CA LYS A 761 -22.23 -44.49 -14.39
C LYS A 761 -23.00 -45.79 -14.17
N SER A 762 -23.89 -45.82 -13.17
CA SER A 762 -24.97 -46.81 -13.14
C SER A 762 -26.18 -46.27 -13.92
N SER A 763 -26.71 -47.14 -14.76
CA SER A 763 -27.83 -47.00 -15.69
C SER A 763 -29.08 -46.30 -15.14
N PHE A 764 -29.78 -45.63 -16.05
CA PHE A 764 -31.14 -45.10 -15.95
C PHE A 764 -32.10 -46.07 -15.23
N SER A 765 -32.85 -45.55 -14.26
CA SER A 765 -34.25 -45.95 -14.05
C SER A 765 -35.01 -44.79 -13.42
N ASP A 766 -36.05 -44.38 -14.15
CA ASP A 766 -37.03 -43.36 -13.82
C ASP A 766 -37.90 -43.78 -12.63
N SER A 767 -38.11 -42.89 -11.66
CA SER A 767 -39.29 -42.86 -10.79
C SER A 767 -39.22 -41.66 -9.85
N GLY A 768 -40.21 -40.78 -10.00
CA GLY A 768 -40.25 -39.46 -9.38
C GLY A 768 -40.47 -39.45 -7.87
N ARG A 769 -40.27 -38.25 -7.30
CA ARG A 769 -40.92 -37.77 -6.07
C ARG A 769 -40.73 -36.26 -5.92
N ASN A 770 -41.87 -35.58 -6.05
CA ASN A 770 -42.40 -34.44 -5.27
C ASN A 770 -41.40 -33.41 -4.70
N LEU A 771 -41.52 -32.18 -5.23
CA LEU A 771 -41.09 -30.94 -4.59
C LEU A 771 -41.95 -30.63 -3.35
N PRO A 772 -41.38 -30.00 -2.32
CA PRO A 772 -42.09 -29.02 -1.53
C PRO A 772 -41.73 -27.60 -1.98
N VAL A 773 -42.78 -26.82 -2.21
CA VAL A 773 -42.78 -25.37 -2.46
C VAL A 773 -42.26 -24.65 -1.21
N ALA A 774 -41.32 -23.71 -1.38
CA ALA A 774 -40.90 -22.80 -0.31
C ALA A 774 -41.30 -21.36 -0.67
N THR A 775 -42.24 -20.85 0.12
CA THR A 775 -42.79 -19.49 0.12
C THR A 775 -41.78 -18.49 0.70
N LEU A 776 -41.77 -17.27 0.14
CA LEU A 776 -41.03 -16.10 0.61
C LEU A 776 -41.40 -15.68 2.04
N GLY A 777 -40.43 -15.16 2.81
CA GLY A 777 -40.71 -14.41 4.04
C GLY A 777 -39.44 -14.04 4.82
N ALA A 778 -39.21 -12.73 4.96
CA ALA A 778 -38.06 -12.13 5.62
C ALA A 778 -38.15 -12.10 7.17
N SER A 779 -37.01 -11.72 7.78
CA SER A 779 -36.82 -11.04 9.08
C SER A 779 -36.71 -11.85 10.38
N GLY A 780 -35.72 -11.46 11.20
CA GLY A 780 -35.88 -11.33 12.67
C GLY A 780 -35.11 -12.32 13.53
N GLY A 781 -34.24 -11.83 14.42
CA GLY A 781 -33.40 -12.63 15.31
C GLY A 781 -34.10 -13.20 16.55
N LEU A 782 -33.31 -13.97 17.34
CA LEU A 782 -33.33 -14.24 18.79
C LEU A 782 -33.33 -15.73 19.22
N THR A 783 -32.34 -16.00 20.10
CA THR A 783 -32.34 -16.83 21.34
C THR A 783 -32.32 -18.37 21.29
N SER A 784 -31.20 -18.89 21.81
CA SER A 784 -31.08 -19.78 22.99
C SER A 784 -31.82 -21.12 23.06
N GLY A 785 -31.03 -22.20 23.16
CA GLY A 785 -31.16 -23.17 24.26
C GLY A 785 -31.58 -24.60 23.93
N ASN A 786 -30.65 -25.54 24.19
CA ASN A 786 -30.85 -26.93 24.68
C ASN A 786 -31.50 -27.97 23.72
N LEU A 787 -31.25 -29.28 23.74
CA LEU A 787 -30.39 -30.21 24.50
C LEU A 787 -30.43 -31.59 23.77
N VAL A 788 -29.35 -32.39 23.89
CA VAL A 788 -29.27 -33.88 23.93
C VAL A 788 -29.55 -34.71 22.66
N SER A 789 -28.53 -35.43 22.19
CA SER A 789 -28.44 -36.89 22.38
C SER A 789 -27.11 -37.46 21.88
N ALA A 790 -26.36 -38.03 22.82
CA ALA A 790 -25.16 -38.82 22.60
C ALA A 790 -25.48 -40.16 21.93
N ARG A 791 -24.54 -40.69 21.14
CA ARG A 791 -24.30 -42.14 21.03
C ARG A 791 -22.81 -42.41 20.89
N ARG A 792 -22.25 -42.98 21.97
CA ARG A 792 -20.97 -43.70 22.01
C ARG A 792 -21.07 -44.98 21.18
N LYS A 793 -19.96 -45.34 20.51
CA LYS A 793 -19.52 -46.73 20.38
C LYS A 793 -17.99 -46.76 20.42
N GLU A 794 -17.48 -47.33 21.51
CA GLU A 794 -16.11 -47.85 21.62
C GLU A 794 -16.08 -49.29 21.09
N VAL A 795 -15.01 -49.66 20.37
CA VAL A 795 -14.36 -50.99 20.45
C VAL A 795 -12.87 -50.80 20.10
N ARG A 796 -11.97 -51.30 20.98
CA ARG A 796 -10.49 -51.38 20.83
C ARG A 796 -10.09 -52.78 20.27
N PRO A 797 -8.81 -53.21 20.32
CA PRO A 797 -7.76 -53.02 19.32
C PRO A 797 -7.23 -54.36 18.76
N HIS A 798 -6.42 -54.35 17.71
CA HIS A 798 -5.50 -55.47 17.43
C HIS A 798 -4.14 -55.00 16.95
N ILE A 799 -3.13 -55.70 17.49
CA ILE A 799 -1.67 -55.54 17.40
C ILE A 799 -1.13 -56.46 16.30
N SER A 800 -0.12 -56.00 15.55
CA SER A 800 1.04 -56.78 15.04
C SER A 800 1.91 -55.86 14.16
N LEU A 801 3.15 -55.43 14.49
CA LEU A 801 4.48 -56.10 14.63
C LEU A 801 5.10 -56.64 13.31
N GLY A 802 6.35 -56.19 13.05
CA GLY A 802 7.32 -56.67 12.05
C GLY A 802 7.30 -55.87 10.73
N TYR A 803 8.40 -55.48 10.07
CA TYR A 803 9.81 -55.86 10.13
C TYR A 803 10.60 -54.85 9.24
N GLU A 804 11.74 -54.35 9.70
CA GLU A 804 12.86 -53.80 8.89
C GLU A 804 13.97 -54.88 8.87
N PRO A 805 15.14 -54.73 8.20
CA PRO A 805 15.49 -54.20 6.87
C PRO A 805 16.40 -55.22 6.12
N SER A 806 16.81 -54.95 4.86
CA SER A 806 18.05 -55.56 4.34
C SER A 806 18.76 -54.71 3.29
N LEU A 807 20.08 -54.64 3.48
CA LEU A 807 21.14 -53.99 2.72
C LEU A 807 21.65 -54.87 1.57
N ASP A 808 22.12 -54.26 0.49
CA ASP A 808 23.49 -54.37 -0.11
C ASP A 808 23.47 -53.65 -1.49
N VAL A 809 24.28 -52.65 -1.82
CA VAL A 809 25.75 -52.46 -1.89
C VAL A 809 26.41 -53.10 -3.12
N SER A 810 27.25 -52.27 -3.78
CA SER A 810 28.32 -52.56 -4.76
C SER A 810 27.90 -52.85 -6.20
N GLN A 811 28.62 -52.50 -7.27
CA GLN A 811 29.85 -51.75 -7.63
C GLN A 811 29.81 -51.66 -9.18
N TYR A 812 30.28 -50.61 -9.85
CA TYR A 812 31.55 -50.51 -10.63
C TYR A 812 31.35 -49.28 -11.56
N ALA A 813 32.11 -48.18 -11.51
CA ALA A 813 33.51 -47.93 -11.91
C ALA A 813 33.78 -47.92 -13.44
N THR A 814 33.89 -46.68 -13.98
CA THR A 814 34.92 -46.11 -14.90
C THR A 814 35.49 -46.88 -16.12
N ASN A 815 35.53 -46.20 -17.28
CA ASN A 815 36.66 -46.03 -18.26
C ASN A 815 36.10 -45.37 -19.56
N VAL A 816 36.48 -44.16 -20.05
CA VAL A 816 37.73 -43.56 -20.59
C VAL A 816 38.10 -43.93 -22.04
N LYS A 817 37.77 -42.99 -22.97
CA LYS A 817 38.52 -42.42 -24.16
C LYS A 817 38.99 -43.33 -25.33
N PRO A 818 39.53 -42.77 -26.47
CA PRO A 818 39.46 -41.44 -27.12
C PRO A 818 39.19 -41.52 -28.66
N VAL A 819 39.10 -40.39 -29.40
CA VAL A 819 39.84 -40.09 -30.66
C VAL A 819 39.62 -38.61 -31.07
N SER A 820 40.71 -37.94 -31.46
CA SER A 820 40.80 -36.71 -32.27
C SER A 820 41.90 -36.95 -33.33
N PRO A 821 42.04 -36.19 -34.46
CA PRO A 821 42.74 -34.90 -34.40
C PRO A 821 42.35 -33.82 -35.47
N LYS A 822 42.97 -32.64 -35.28
CA LYS A 822 42.94 -31.28 -35.93
C LYS A 822 43.57 -31.27 -37.37
N PRO A 823 44.11 -30.18 -38.02
CA PRO A 823 44.35 -28.74 -37.64
C PRO A 823 44.26 -27.70 -38.82
N LYS A 824 44.36 -26.36 -38.65
CA LYS A 824 45.52 -25.39 -38.60
C LYS A 824 44.91 -24.02 -39.03
N SER A 825 45.39 -22.79 -38.78
CA SER A 825 46.60 -22.20 -38.20
C SER A 825 46.37 -20.68 -38.07
N SER A 826 47.04 -20.08 -37.08
CA SER A 826 47.33 -18.65 -36.91
C SER A 826 48.09 -18.02 -38.09
N LEU A 827 48.11 -16.69 -38.19
CA LEU A 827 49.30 -15.90 -38.54
C LEU A 827 49.08 -14.40 -38.22
N PHE A 828 50.17 -13.77 -37.85
CA PHE A 828 50.37 -12.47 -37.20
C PHE A 828 50.14 -11.24 -38.09
N GLU A 829 50.05 -10.08 -37.42
CA GLU A 829 50.63 -8.76 -37.77
C GLU A 829 50.62 -8.24 -39.21
N ASN A 830 50.13 -7.00 -39.36
CA ASN A 830 50.87 -5.88 -39.97
C ASN A 830 50.03 -4.60 -39.77
N LEU A 831 50.50 -3.65 -38.96
CA LEU A 831 51.19 -2.41 -39.34
C LEU A 831 50.27 -1.25 -39.76
N ASN A 832 50.24 -0.25 -38.86
CA ASN A 832 50.50 1.18 -39.09
C ASN A 832 49.93 1.93 -40.31
N SER A 833 49.22 3.02 -40.01
CA SER A 833 49.47 4.37 -40.57
C SER A 833 48.73 5.41 -39.70
N ILE A 834 49.42 6.25 -38.90
CA ILE A 834 49.91 7.62 -39.24
C ILE A 834 48.72 8.52 -39.63
N SER A 835 48.34 9.58 -38.90
CA SER A 835 49.04 10.84 -38.60
C SER A 835 48.34 11.57 -37.44
N SER A 836 49.02 12.02 -36.37
CA SER A 836 49.83 13.24 -36.22
C SER A 836 49.09 14.57 -36.50
N ASN A 837 48.78 15.33 -35.44
CA ASN A 837 49.39 16.64 -35.10
C ASN A 837 48.72 17.20 -33.81
N VAL A 838 49.41 17.38 -32.66
CA VAL A 838 50.44 18.42 -32.33
C VAL A 838 49.73 19.78 -32.14
N ILE A 839 49.82 20.59 -31.08
CA ILE A 839 50.66 20.80 -29.86
C ILE A 839 49.80 21.75 -28.99
N ASP A 840 49.49 21.49 -27.71
CA ASP A 840 50.22 21.84 -26.47
C ASP A 840 50.57 23.32 -26.28
N PHE A 841 50.19 23.95 -25.17
CA PHE A 841 51.03 24.94 -24.48
C PHE A 841 50.59 25.16 -23.03
N ASN A 842 51.53 24.79 -22.16
CA ASN A 842 51.63 25.16 -20.76
C ASN A 842 51.86 26.67 -20.52
N ASN A 843 51.65 27.05 -19.25
CA ASN A 843 52.10 28.25 -18.51
C ASN A 843 51.28 29.53 -18.78
N GLN A 844 50.78 30.25 -17.77
CA GLN A 844 51.54 30.93 -16.73
C GLN A 844 50.65 31.35 -15.55
N ARG A 845 51.27 31.38 -14.36
CA ARG A 845 50.86 32.16 -13.17
C ARG A 845 51.08 33.64 -13.43
N SER A 846 50.21 34.51 -12.93
CA SER A 846 50.53 35.54 -11.92
C SER A 846 49.34 36.47 -11.67
N ASP A 847 49.34 37.01 -10.46
CA ASP A 847 48.42 37.92 -9.80
C ASP A 847 47.96 39.13 -10.63
N GLU A 848 46.76 39.64 -10.36
CA GLU A 848 46.57 41.05 -10.00
C GLU A 848 45.21 41.31 -9.33
N ASN A 849 45.30 42.06 -8.23
CA ASN A 849 44.21 42.68 -7.49
C ASN A 849 43.39 43.61 -8.38
N SER A 850 42.06 43.61 -8.23
CA SER A 850 41.28 44.82 -8.40
C SER A 850 40.11 44.84 -7.41
N ASP A 851 40.29 45.67 -6.40
CA ASP A 851 39.23 46.22 -5.56
C ASP A 851 38.15 46.87 -6.42
N LEU A 852 36.89 46.49 -6.21
CA LEU A 852 35.74 47.30 -6.56
C LEU A 852 34.73 47.24 -5.43
N SER A 853 34.88 48.19 -4.51
CA SER A 853 33.91 48.59 -3.51
C SER A 853 32.62 49.07 -4.17
N ILE A 854 31.47 48.45 -3.85
CA ILE A 854 30.15 49.04 -4.10
C ILE A 854 29.37 49.09 -2.78
N SER A 855 29.49 50.27 -2.16
CA SER A 855 28.45 51.04 -1.47
C SER A 855 27.27 50.27 -0.84
N SER A 856 27.35 50.11 0.48
CA SER A 856 26.20 49.99 1.37
C SER A 856 25.36 51.26 1.37
N GLN A 857 24.07 51.18 1.02
CA GLN A 857 23.08 52.17 1.43
C GLN A 857 21.85 51.50 2.08
N PRO A 858 21.33 52.06 3.18
CA PRO A 858 20.15 51.56 3.90
C PRO A 858 18.87 52.01 3.19
N PHE A 859 17.85 51.14 3.14
CA PHE A 859 16.53 51.48 2.61
C PHE A 859 15.55 51.78 3.75
N GLU A 860 15.03 53.01 3.76
CA GLU A 860 13.99 53.51 4.67
C GLU A 860 12.57 53.04 4.28
N PRO A 861 11.62 53.00 5.24
CA PRO A 861 10.25 52.54 5.03
C PRO A 861 9.32 53.65 4.52
N MET A 862 8.61 53.42 3.41
CA MET A 862 7.55 54.32 2.94
C MET A 862 6.17 53.91 3.48
N VAL A 863 5.66 54.68 4.44
CA VAL A 863 4.25 54.71 4.85
C VAL A 863 3.48 55.67 3.94
N LYS A 864 2.44 55.21 3.25
CA LYS A 864 1.44 56.08 2.61
C LYS A 864 0.03 55.70 3.09
N LYS A 865 -0.49 56.50 4.04
CA LYS A 865 -1.92 56.57 4.38
C LYS A 865 -2.68 57.17 3.20
N ARG A 866 -3.75 56.51 2.73
CA ARG A 866 -4.81 57.17 1.94
C ARG A 866 -6.18 56.83 2.52
N LYS A 867 -6.89 57.91 2.87
CA LYS A 867 -8.29 57.96 3.34
C LYS A 867 -9.22 57.52 2.21
N LEU A 868 -10.18 56.65 2.50
CA LEU A 868 -11.32 56.37 1.62
C LEU A 868 -12.59 57.00 2.23
N GLN A 869 -13.23 57.86 1.45
CA GLN A 869 -14.45 58.57 1.77
C GLN A 869 -15.66 57.64 1.70
N ILE A 870 -16.50 57.68 2.74
CA ILE A 870 -17.80 57.01 2.79
C ILE A 870 -18.82 57.95 2.14
N ASN A 871 -19.41 57.54 1.02
CA ASN A 871 -20.61 58.16 0.47
C ASN A 871 -21.84 57.38 0.94
N MET A 872 -22.58 57.96 1.89
CA MET A 872 -23.91 57.50 2.26
C MET A 872 -24.94 58.13 1.31
N LYS A 873 -25.77 57.31 0.65
CA LYS A 873 -27.05 57.75 0.09
C LYS A 873 -28.18 57.00 0.79
N TYR A 874 -28.96 57.75 1.56
CA TYR A 874 -30.27 57.35 2.06
C TYR A 874 -31.30 57.44 0.94
N GLY A 875 -32.22 56.48 0.91
CA GLY A 875 -33.46 56.53 0.16
C GLY A 875 -34.52 55.74 0.91
N GLN A 876 -35.37 56.44 1.65
CA GLN A 876 -36.62 55.93 2.25
C GLN A 876 -37.66 55.61 1.17
N LEU A 877 -38.70 54.87 1.57
CA LEU A 877 -40.10 54.77 1.09
C LEU A 877 -40.50 53.28 1.08
N ASN A 878 -41.71 52.84 1.40
CA ASN A 878 -42.81 53.28 2.25
C ASN A 878 -43.77 52.08 2.30
N ASP A 879 -44.54 51.97 3.37
CA ASP A 879 -45.67 51.05 3.53
C ASP A 879 -46.77 51.33 2.49
N SER A 880 -47.39 50.27 1.94
CA SER A 880 -48.83 50.09 1.62
C SER A 880 -49.12 49.33 0.31
N ASP A 881 -50.06 48.38 0.41
CA ASP A 881 -50.88 47.72 -0.62
C ASP A 881 -50.31 46.54 -1.42
N VAL A 882 -50.80 45.31 -1.18
CA VAL A 882 -51.94 44.66 -1.91
C VAL A 882 -52.11 43.20 -1.45
N LYS A 883 -53.19 42.97 -0.69
CA LYS A 883 -54.25 41.92 -0.69
C LYS A 883 -54.01 40.40 -0.94
N PRO A 884 -54.94 39.54 -0.42
CA PRO A 884 -54.71 38.13 -0.09
C PRO A 884 -55.29 37.16 -1.13
N SER A 885 -54.69 35.97 -1.22
CA SER A 885 -55.34 34.79 -1.82
C SER A 885 -55.18 33.58 -0.90
N SER A 886 -56.32 33.00 -0.57
CA SER A 886 -56.53 31.78 0.21
C SER A 886 -55.97 30.56 -0.51
N CYS A 887 -55.30 29.67 0.21
CA CYS A 887 -55.33 28.23 -0.06
C CYS A 887 -54.90 27.46 1.19
N THR A 888 -55.75 26.53 1.60
CA THR A 888 -55.55 25.51 2.63
C THR A 888 -54.27 24.70 2.38
N GLU A 889 -53.31 24.75 3.31
CA GLU A 889 -52.16 23.84 3.29
C GLU A 889 -52.14 22.93 4.52
N THR A 890 -52.19 21.64 4.22
CA THR A 890 -51.88 20.54 5.11
C THR A 890 -50.47 20.70 5.68
N VAL A 891 -50.34 20.60 7.01
CA VAL A 891 -49.07 20.75 7.73
C VAL A 891 -48.11 19.63 7.32
N LYS A 892 -47.12 19.95 6.48
CA LYS A 892 -45.93 19.11 6.29
C LYS A 892 -45.08 19.16 7.57
N GLU A 893 -44.66 18.00 8.07
CA GLU A 893 -43.73 17.91 9.20
C GLU A 893 -42.42 18.64 8.88
N VAL A 894 -42.13 19.69 9.65
CA VAL A 894 -40.88 20.46 9.53
C VAL A 894 -39.73 19.60 10.03
N LYS A 895 -38.66 19.48 9.23
CA LYS A 895 -37.45 18.74 9.64
C LYS A 895 -36.89 19.34 10.94
N PRO A 896 -36.46 18.52 11.92
CA PRO A 896 -36.01 19.02 13.23
C PRO A 896 -34.94 20.14 13.17
N ASN A 897 -34.04 20.08 12.19
CA ASN A 897 -32.98 21.08 12.00
C ASN A 897 -33.51 22.42 11.49
N ASP A 898 -34.57 22.41 10.68
CA ASP A 898 -35.19 23.63 10.14
C ASP A 898 -36.01 24.34 11.23
N TYR A 899 -36.68 23.56 12.11
CA TYR A 899 -37.39 24.08 13.27
C TYR A 899 -36.44 24.81 14.25
N LEU A 900 -35.32 24.18 14.62
CA LEU A 900 -34.36 24.77 15.56
C LEU A 900 -33.68 26.03 14.99
N MET A 901 -33.46 26.09 13.67
CA MET A 901 -32.97 27.30 13.01
C MET A 901 -33.98 28.43 13.12
N GLN A 902 -35.27 28.18 12.89
CA GLN A 902 -36.32 29.19 13.04
C GLN A 902 -36.46 29.67 14.48
N VAL A 903 -36.40 28.75 15.47
CA VAL A 903 -36.40 29.11 16.89
C VAL A 903 -35.20 29.98 17.24
N LYS A 904 -34.01 29.63 16.76
CA LYS A 904 -32.78 30.42 17.00
C LYS A 904 -32.89 31.81 16.36
N THR A 905 -33.42 31.92 15.16
CA THR A 905 -33.62 33.23 14.50
C THR A 905 -34.60 34.12 15.25
N VAL A 906 -35.69 33.57 15.79
CA VAL A 906 -36.68 34.34 16.55
C VAL A 906 -36.15 34.74 17.93
N LEU A 907 -35.54 33.81 18.67
CA LEU A 907 -35.11 34.06 20.05
C LEU A 907 -33.72 34.72 20.17
N CYS A 908 -32.87 34.67 19.13
CA CYS A 908 -31.63 35.46 19.13
C CYS A 908 -31.92 36.97 19.02
N ARG A 909 -33.08 37.37 18.48
CA ARG A 909 -33.49 38.80 18.45
C ARG A 909 -33.95 39.31 19.81
N THR A 910 -34.45 38.44 20.69
CA THR A 910 -34.90 38.80 22.04
C THR A 910 -33.89 38.43 23.13
N ASN A 911 -32.73 37.85 22.77
CA ASN A 911 -31.70 37.34 23.69
C ASN A 911 -32.19 36.22 24.64
N GLU A 912 -33.33 35.59 24.31
CA GLU A 912 -33.97 34.56 25.16
C GLU A 912 -33.57 33.13 24.77
N TYR A 913 -32.68 32.97 23.78
CA TYR A 913 -32.29 31.65 23.28
C TYR A 913 -31.57 30.77 24.33
N GLU A 914 -30.81 31.37 25.26
CA GLU A 914 -30.21 30.62 26.38
C GLU A 914 -31.26 30.13 27.38
N LYS A 915 -32.34 30.89 27.58
CA LYS A 915 -33.49 30.47 28.41
C LYS A 915 -34.20 29.26 27.78
N PHE A 916 -34.34 29.24 26.45
CA PHE A 916 -34.89 28.11 25.71
C PHE A 916 -34.05 26.84 25.89
N LYS A 917 -32.72 26.95 25.79
CA LYS A 917 -31.82 25.80 26.05
C LYS A 917 -31.92 25.29 27.48
N SER A 918 -32.04 26.19 28.46
CA SER A 918 -32.21 25.83 29.86
C SER A 918 -33.51 25.05 30.09
N VAL A 919 -34.64 25.54 29.55
CA VAL A 919 -35.95 24.85 29.62
C VAL A 919 -35.90 23.46 28.99
N LEU A 920 -35.21 23.30 27.85
CA LEU A 920 -35.02 21.98 27.22
C LEU A 920 -34.20 21.02 28.08
N LYS A 921 -33.16 21.53 28.76
CA LYS A 921 -32.33 20.73 29.64
C LYS A 921 -33.12 20.26 30.86
N SER A 922 -33.97 21.12 31.43
CA SER A 922 -34.87 20.76 32.54
C SER A 922 -35.95 19.76 32.11
N TYR A 923 -36.60 19.96 30.96
CA TYR A 923 -37.59 19.01 30.45
C TYR A 923 -37.01 17.61 30.20
N ARG A 924 -35.74 17.51 29.78
CA ARG A 924 -35.06 16.22 29.59
C ARG A 924 -34.91 15.44 30.89
N SER A 925 -34.81 16.13 32.03
CA SER A 925 -34.70 15.52 33.35
C SER A 925 -36.08 15.23 33.95
N ASP A 926 -36.97 16.23 33.96
CA ASP A 926 -38.19 16.20 34.76
C ASP A 926 -39.41 15.68 33.98
N LYS A 927 -39.35 15.70 32.64
CA LYS A 927 -40.41 15.27 31.70
C LYS A 927 -41.78 15.95 31.91
N ASP A 928 -41.86 17.04 32.67
CA ASP A 928 -43.09 17.79 32.89
C ASP A 928 -43.46 18.66 31.68
N ILE A 929 -44.57 18.28 31.03
CA ILE A 929 -45.07 18.92 29.80
C ILE A 929 -45.76 20.26 30.09
N SER A 930 -46.38 20.43 31.26
CA SER A 930 -47.11 21.66 31.60
C SER A 930 -46.14 22.82 31.79
N ILE A 931 -45.02 22.57 32.49
CA ILE A 931 -43.95 23.57 32.68
C ILE A 931 -43.27 23.91 31.35
N LEU A 932 -42.98 22.90 30.53
CA LEU A 932 -42.43 23.09 29.20
C LEU A 932 -43.36 23.94 28.33
N PHE A 933 -44.66 23.62 28.30
CA PHE A 933 -45.64 24.33 27.48
C PHE A 933 -45.79 25.78 27.91
N GLU A 934 -45.88 26.06 29.21
CA GLU A 934 -46.00 27.44 29.72
C GLU A 934 -44.74 28.27 29.40
N ALA A 935 -43.55 27.65 29.49
CA ALA A 935 -42.31 28.29 29.09
C ALA A 935 -42.28 28.60 27.58
N LEU A 936 -42.66 27.66 26.72
CA LEU A 936 -42.76 27.88 25.28
C LEU A 936 -43.82 28.95 24.94
N ARG A 937 -44.95 28.95 25.64
CA ARG A 937 -46.02 29.95 25.47
C ARG A 937 -45.52 31.35 25.79
N ASN A 938 -44.78 31.50 26.88
CA ASN A 938 -44.23 32.80 27.30
C ASN A 938 -43.14 33.30 26.35
N MET A 939 -42.31 32.41 25.80
CA MET A 939 -41.20 32.77 24.91
C MET A 939 -41.64 33.14 23.49
N PHE A 940 -42.65 32.45 22.95
CA PHE A 940 -43.07 32.63 21.55
C PHE A 940 -44.37 33.44 21.41
N GLY A 941 -45.16 33.53 22.48
CA GLY A 941 -46.43 34.25 22.51
C GLY A 941 -47.42 33.80 21.42
N THR A 942 -48.46 34.60 21.22
CA THR A 942 -49.49 34.35 20.19
C THR A 942 -49.04 34.71 18.77
N ARG A 943 -47.87 35.35 18.61
CA ARG A 943 -47.32 35.75 17.29
C ARG A 943 -46.56 34.63 16.59
N HIS A 944 -46.03 33.65 17.33
CA HIS A 944 -45.25 32.54 16.77
C HIS A 944 -45.87 31.18 17.11
N LYS A 945 -47.20 31.04 16.93
CA LYS A 945 -47.95 29.81 17.25
C LYS A 945 -47.41 28.56 16.55
N ASN A 946 -46.92 28.72 15.32
CA ASN A 946 -46.32 27.64 14.54
C ASN A 946 -45.05 27.07 15.19
N LEU A 947 -44.30 27.88 15.95
CA LEU A 947 -43.12 27.41 16.68
C LEU A 947 -43.50 26.65 17.94
N VAL A 948 -44.54 27.07 18.67
CA VAL A 948 -45.05 26.29 19.80
C VAL A 948 -45.61 24.95 19.32
N LYS A 949 -46.42 24.96 18.26
CA LYS A 949 -46.97 23.74 17.64
C LYS A 949 -45.90 22.83 17.03
N GLY A 950 -44.89 23.42 16.39
CA GLY A 950 -43.75 22.70 15.83
C GLY A 950 -42.88 22.02 16.89
N PHE A 951 -43.00 22.40 18.17
CA PHE A 951 -42.30 21.71 19.25
C PHE A 951 -42.86 20.31 19.52
N ARG A 952 -44.08 20.01 19.07
CA ARG A 952 -44.76 18.71 19.23
C ARG A 952 -43.90 17.51 18.82
N THR A 953 -43.07 17.63 17.79
CA THR A 953 -42.18 16.56 17.31
C THR A 953 -41.10 16.18 18.33
N PHE A 954 -40.85 17.01 19.35
CA PHE A 954 -39.79 16.84 20.35
C PHE A 954 -40.32 16.47 21.75
N VAL A 955 -41.64 16.37 21.92
CA VAL A 955 -42.29 16.03 23.20
C VAL A 955 -42.60 14.54 23.26
N PHE A 956 -42.42 13.92 24.44
CA PHE A 956 -42.69 12.50 24.64
C PHE A 956 -44.19 12.16 24.61
N GLU A 957 -45.05 12.91 25.31
CA GLU A 957 -46.51 12.72 25.29
C GLU A 957 -47.19 13.73 24.35
N LYS A 958 -47.25 13.39 23.07
CA LYS A 958 -47.78 14.29 22.02
C LYS A 958 -49.26 14.65 22.22
N SER A 959 -50.08 13.71 22.69
CA SER A 959 -51.51 13.91 22.93
C SER A 959 -51.79 14.99 23.97
N LYS A 960 -51.09 14.96 25.11
CA LYS A 960 -51.22 15.94 26.19
C LYS A 960 -50.72 17.33 25.77
N PHE A 961 -49.67 17.39 24.94
CA PHE A 961 -49.20 18.65 24.35
C PHE A 961 -50.21 19.23 23.35
N ASP A 962 -50.85 18.37 22.55
CA ASP A 962 -51.90 18.78 21.61
C ASP A 962 -53.14 19.33 22.36
N GLU A 963 -53.55 18.73 23.48
CA GLU A 963 -54.62 19.25 24.35
C GLU A 963 -54.30 20.62 24.94
N LEU A 964 -53.07 20.84 25.43
CA LEU A 964 -52.63 22.14 25.94
C LEU A 964 -52.58 23.21 24.83
N CYS A 965 -52.16 22.82 23.62
CA CYS A 965 -52.21 23.71 22.46
C CYS A 965 -53.66 24.11 22.11
N LEU A 966 -54.62 23.17 22.19
CA LEU A 966 -56.04 23.43 21.96
C LEU A 966 -56.65 24.34 23.05
N GLN A 967 -56.39 24.05 24.33
CA GLN A 967 -56.91 24.82 25.46
C GLN A 967 -56.43 26.28 25.46
N HIS A 968 -55.23 26.55 24.95
CA HIS A 968 -54.63 27.89 24.92
C HIS A 968 -54.66 28.58 23.54
N GLY A 969 -55.43 28.05 22.57
CA GLY A 969 -55.69 28.71 21.28
C GLY A 969 -54.53 28.70 20.28
N PHE A 970 -53.71 27.65 20.30
CA PHE A 970 -52.58 27.42 19.39
C PHE A 970 -52.87 26.42 18.26
N VAL A 971 -54.08 25.83 18.24
CA VAL A 971 -54.58 24.90 17.21
C VAL A 971 -55.90 25.38 16.66
#